data_AF-A0A9D8CVL7-F1
#
_entry.id   AF-A0A9D8CVL7-F1
#
_cell.length_a   1.000
_cell.length_b   1.000
_cell.length_c   1.000
_cell.angle_alpha   90.00
_cell.angle_beta   90.00
_cell.angle_gamma   90.00
#
_symmetry.space_group_name_H-M   'P 1'
#
loop_
_entity.id
_entity.type
_entity.pdbx_description
1 polymer ?
#
loop_
_entity_poly.entity_id
_entity_poly.type
_entity_poly.pdbx_seq_one_letter_code
_entity_poly.pdbx_strand_id
1 'polypeptide(L)'
;MSLRLTRKGFLRAASGLGVTTLPTGASARGEELFEVVDAETATIDGRHWDTPMPGGRTVDAVHRSVLLRFPGAADEIAILLRKGRLLLKAKLCLQYDGYEVVPEGYTCRPALGRKLWTDDPPTWHVHAWVLRQPWLADKETGPTFNANVNGRRYWTRYGAADLERDRFPDLLAPQELSLQAREARFDITRLLASDVLVRDAGARLLLLEQCGFLLRKVETYDTRYRQAGDAYEWAMPTGGHGLSFTRPRLLLTGRPIAGGGTVAVTLPPRLDRKVLLVADSSRPTATLPTPAAVNAGASRALAAGLDNRPRWQIERIVELRRVGGDQVSLWGNVTGEAGYSAYRKRLAELLAMPPRYWVGWEIEDLLLVFHVFDELLPAPVQEHLKNYWRAWLQPDLPTSAFANPQSRDAIDYWRRNRDWRGRASFFRDGYNFSISTQNFNHTAAMGALLGGALIEGEHPMADGRHGLEHLLLRFWAFLDGTSQEMLDPYYLSITLSAQKMFADFGPTPIDRLMGRILVDRTLEMLVSVHHPKLRRFVSSSGRARMSGVLVEQDGIYGAVHTASRHGVVNYLDQPADGRVQGMPVWGYDFPPGRVAIQSQRAPWAPDWVAGLIDDKPVPFEETSAETLRGNFKPPLWRRAWLGAWHGLASTDIRGRTVDVLGQWVREARPATRMEDLGTLTVRYAANTPDLATTQEGMAPAAGLPLTFQSRNRAIVFAKPHSNRDRLLASLGDKGVTRLATVIGLWNFAERRTWTLYADDRKIDTFPHRARLDQRLFVHDGVSYLAILPLPASDLGRDAEIEVAAGIPGKVPPTGAAVAPALTISFFNLKREQPVSPRDLDLRAIAGRTYGGFVLEMGDAQQHGSFAAFVRHIAATELKAEWNDGKRQLEVAYRSGGDLMEAAFATEFGQPASPDHFPIDPGAQERAIPYRRLNGAWPYLPAGLERDSSWAQQGTSGRLEKNGAVLQTEPGRKAYLIADPLSGATVGYNALPDLQSFTLTARDGVQLRADGKVGLMRVEYRPWEKSCEISHTPKPGQENDMARTVTITGLAEPPHVSLNGRPADVRAVGQAFQISLVPT
;
A
#
# COMPACT_ATOMS: atom_id res chain seq x y z
N MET A 1 13.30 -21.83 47.78
CA MET A 1 12.16 -22.19 48.65
C MET A 1 11.37 -23.27 47.93
N SER A 2 11.68 -24.56 48.09
CA SER A 2 11.27 -25.47 49.19
C SER A 2 9.76 -25.37 49.42
N LEU A 3 8.92 -26.35 49.04
CA LEU A 3 8.89 -27.69 49.61
C LEU A 3 8.47 -28.78 48.60
N ARG A 4 9.26 -29.86 48.58
CA ARG A 4 8.85 -31.22 48.17
C ARG A 4 8.17 -31.89 49.36
N LEU A 5 7.14 -32.70 49.13
CA LEU A 5 6.85 -33.87 49.96
C LEU A 5 6.47 -35.04 49.05
N THR A 6 7.27 -36.10 49.18
CA THR A 6 7.12 -37.42 48.59
C THR A 6 6.57 -38.36 49.65
N ARG A 7 5.75 -39.35 49.26
CA ARG A 7 5.88 -40.73 49.77
C ARG A 7 5.10 -41.73 48.92
N LYS A 8 5.84 -42.74 48.46
CA LYS A 8 5.38 -44.00 47.88
C LYS A 8 5.15 -45.02 49.01
N GLY A 9 4.20 -45.94 48.78
CA GLY A 9 4.34 -47.36 49.11
C GLY A 9 3.29 -47.94 50.07
N PHE A 10 2.36 -48.76 49.57
CA PHE A 10 2.28 -50.21 49.85
C PHE A 10 1.18 -50.91 49.01
N LEU A 11 1.37 -52.22 48.82
CA LEU A 11 0.79 -53.14 47.83
C LEU A 11 -0.61 -53.73 48.14
N ARG A 12 -1.29 -54.11 47.05
CA ARG A 12 -2.20 -55.28 46.79
C ARG A 12 -3.18 -55.76 47.87
N ALA A 13 -4.47 -55.81 47.52
CA ALA A 13 -5.23 -57.06 47.31
C ALA A 13 -6.61 -56.77 46.68
N ALA A 14 -7.10 -57.71 45.88
CA ALA A 14 -8.31 -57.66 45.07
C ALA A 14 -9.60 -57.94 45.86
N SER A 15 -10.73 -57.41 45.41
CA SER A 15 -12.01 -58.13 45.16
C SER A 15 -13.10 -57.13 44.72
N GLY A 16 -13.93 -57.54 43.77
CA GLY A 16 -14.80 -56.68 42.98
C GLY A 16 -16.02 -56.10 43.71
N LEU A 17 -16.72 -55.20 43.01
CA LEU A 17 -18.18 -55.09 42.93
C LEU A 17 -18.55 -53.80 42.17
N GLY A 18 -19.40 -53.99 41.16
CA GLY A 18 -20.44 -53.06 40.67
C GLY A 18 -20.12 -51.57 40.53
N VAL A 19 -19.88 -51.12 39.30
CA VAL A 19 -20.09 -49.73 38.91
C VAL A 19 -21.60 -49.45 38.92
N THR A 20 -22.08 -48.78 39.97
CA THR A 20 -23.37 -48.10 39.96
C THR A 20 -23.26 -46.81 39.14
N THR A 21 -23.86 -46.83 37.96
CA THR A 21 -24.17 -45.63 37.18
C THR A 21 -25.21 -44.79 37.91
N LEU A 22 -24.84 -43.57 38.29
CA LEU A 22 -25.79 -42.51 38.67
C LEU A 22 -26.58 -42.07 37.42
N PRO A 23 -27.92 -42.03 37.45
CA PRO A 23 -28.72 -41.49 36.36
C PRO A 23 -28.92 -39.98 36.55
N THR A 24 -28.51 -39.18 35.56
CA THR A 24 -28.91 -37.78 35.44
C THR A 24 -29.92 -37.62 34.32
N GLY A 25 -31.12 -37.13 34.67
CA GLY A 25 -32.07 -36.54 33.73
C GLY A 25 -33.40 -37.29 33.64
N ALA A 26 -34.42 -36.76 34.30
CA ALA A 26 -35.80 -37.23 34.26
C ALA A 26 -36.32 -37.34 32.81
N SER A 27 -36.47 -38.56 32.30
CA SER A 27 -37.38 -38.87 31.20
C SER A 27 -38.80 -38.60 31.67
N ALA A 28 -39.51 -37.70 30.98
CA ALA A 28 -40.96 -37.61 31.14
C ALA A 28 -41.55 -39.00 30.82
N ARG A 29 -42.33 -39.58 31.74
CA ARG A 29 -42.88 -40.93 31.64
C ARG A 29 -43.51 -41.17 30.25
N GLY A 30 -42.85 -41.96 29.40
CA GLY A 30 -43.38 -42.44 28.11
C GLY A 30 -42.64 -42.04 26.83
N GLU A 31 -41.49 -41.36 26.89
CA GLU A 31 -40.66 -41.06 25.71
C GLU A 31 -39.65 -42.18 25.38
N GLU A 32 -39.57 -42.58 24.11
CA GLU A 32 -38.65 -43.61 23.58
C GLU A 32 -37.65 -42.98 22.58
N LEU A 33 -36.38 -43.43 22.61
CA LEU A 33 -35.31 -42.96 21.73
C LEU A 33 -34.98 -44.01 20.67
N PHE A 34 -34.83 -43.57 19.42
CA PHE A 34 -34.44 -44.39 18.27
C PHE A 34 -33.31 -43.71 17.52
N GLU A 35 -32.32 -44.49 17.07
CA GLU A 35 -31.15 -43.97 16.34
C GLU A 35 -31.07 -44.60 14.95
N VAL A 36 -30.93 -43.77 13.92
CA VAL A 36 -30.53 -44.20 12.56
C VAL A 36 -29.05 -43.85 12.38
N VAL A 37 -28.21 -44.86 12.20
CA VAL A 37 -26.74 -44.72 12.18
C VAL A 37 -26.10 -44.99 10.82
N ASP A 38 -26.82 -45.63 9.91
CA ASP A 38 -26.33 -45.91 8.56
C ASP A 38 -26.35 -44.63 7.73
N ALA A 39 -25.15 -44.13 7.43
CA ALA A 39 -24.94 -42.84 6.79
C ALA A 39 -23.91 -42.94 5.67
N GLU A 40 -24.18 -42.23 4.58
CA GLU A 40 -23.23 -42.00 3.50
C GLU A 40 -22.74 -40.57 3.53
N THR A 41 -21.45 -40.37 3.28
CA THR A 41 -20.88 -39.03 3.09
C THR A 41 -20.10 -38.91 1.79
N ALA A 42 -20.00 -37.69 1.27
CA ALA A 42 -19.10 -37.35 0.15
C ALA A 42 -18.62 -35.91 0.28
N THR A 43 -17.33 -35.66 0.09
CA THR A 43 -16.79 -34.30 0.02
C THR A 43 -16.99 -33.73 -1.38
N ILE A 44 -17.36 -32.46 -1.44
CA ILE A 44 -17.25 -31.64 -2.64
C ILE A 44 -16.27 -30.50 -2.33
N ASP A 45 -15.29 -30.26 -3.20
CA ASP A 45 -14.20 -29.31 -2.96
C ASP A 45 -14.10 -28.29 -4.11
N GLY A 46 -14.20 -27.00 -3.77
CA GLY A 46 -14.06 -25.88 -4.72
C GLY A 46 -12.72 -25.78 -5.46
N ARG A 47 -11.72 -26.58 -5.09
CA ARG A 47 -10.43 -26.72 -5.79
C ARG A 47 -10.40 -27.91 -6.75
N HIS A 48 -11.33 -28.85 -6.61
CA HIS A 48 -11.41 -30.09 -7.38
C HIS A 48 -12.82 -30.27 -7.96
N TRP A 49 -13.07 -29.66 -9.13
CA TRP A 49 -14.46 -29.47 -9.59
C TRP A 49 -15.18 -30.75 -10.00
N ASP A 50 -14.46 -31.71 -10.58
CA ASP A 50 -15.02 -32.92 -11.20
C ASP A 50 -14.52 -34.21 -10.55
N THR A 51 -14.00 -34.15 -9.32
CA THR A 51 -13.48 -35.32 -8.61
C THR A 51 -14.46 -35.81 -7.55
N PRO A 52 -15.02 -37.03 -7.66
CA PRO A 52 -15.82 -37.63 -6.60
C PRO A 52 -14.96 -38.01 -5.40
N MET A 53 -15.40 -37.65 -4.20
CA MET A 53 -14.66 -37.92 -2.95
C MET A 53 -15.58 -38.57 -1.89
N PRO A 54 -16.01 -39.83 -2.09
CA PRO A 54 -16.88 -40.52 -1.13
C PRO A 54 -16.17 -40.77 0.21
N GLY A 55 -16.92 -40.72 1.31
CA GLY A 55 -16.45 -41.00 2.67
C GLY A 55 -15.80 -39.82 3.39
N GLY A 56 -15.74 -38.63 2.78
CA GLY A 56 -15.18 -37.44 3.41
C GLY A 56 -15.98 -36.96 4.63
N ARG A 57 -15.29 -36.41 5.64
CA ARG A 57 -15.88 -35.99 6.94
C ARG A 57 -15.31 -34.68 7.50
N THR A 58 -14.55 -33.97 6.69
CA THR A 58 -13.93 -32.70 7.06
C THR A 58 -14.55 -31.58 6.24
N VAL A 59 -15.06 -30.57 6.93
CA VAL A 59 -15.64 -29.36 6.33
C VAL A 59 -14.75 -28.17 6.64
N ASP A 60 -14.64 -27.23 5.71
CA ASP A 60 -14.05 -25.93 5.98
C ASP A 60 -14.99 -24.82 5.49
N ALA A 61 -14.61 -23.56 5.71
CA ALA A 61 -15.47 -22.43 5.42
C ALA A 61 -15.27 -21.90 3.98
N VAL A 62 -14.37 -22.49 3.18
CA VAL A 62 -13.91 -21.93 1.91
C VAL A 62 -14.23 -22.87 0.75
N HIS A 63 -13.69 -24.09 0.74
CA HIS A 63 -13.80 -25.03 -0.38
C HIS A 63 -14.45 -26.36 -0.02
N ARG A 64 -14.12 -26.96 1.13
CA ARG A 64 -14.60 -28.31 1.48
C ARG A 64 -15.97 -28.27 2.15
N SER A 65 -16.95 -28.82 1.45
CA SER A 65 -18.27 -29.13 2.02
C SER A 65 -18.49 -30.64 2.01
N VAL A 66 -19.31 -31.15 2.92
CA VAL A 66 -19.63 -32.59 3.00
C VAL A 66 -21.12 -32.79 2.79
N LEU A 67 -21.47 -33.63 1.81
CA LEU A 67 -22.82 -34.15 1.68
C LEU A 67 -23.01 -35.32 2.63
N LEU A 68 -24.14 -35.37 3.34
CA LEU A 68 -24.49 -36.40 4.31
C LEU A 68 -25.94 -36.85 4.11
N ARG A 69 -26.16 -38.14 3.90
CA ARG A 69 -27.51 -38.73 3.80
C ARG A 69 -27.61 -40.03 4.60
N PHE A 70 -28.83 -40.47 4.87
CA PHE A 70 -29.13 -41.66 5.66
C PHE A 70 -29.97 -42.65 4.84
N PRO A 71 -29.34 -43.51 4.02
CA PRO A 71 -30.06 -44.51 3.23
C PRO A 71 -30.92 -45.41 4.14
N GLY A 72 -32.16 -45.68 3.74
CA GLY A 72 -33.10 -46.51 4.53
C GLY A 72 -33.84 -45.79 5.66
N ALA A 73 -33.44 -44.56 6.02
CA ALA A 73 -34.07 -43.80 7.11
C ALA A 73 -35.57 -43.57 6.91
N ALA A 74 -36.06 -43.44 5.67
CA ALA A 74 -37.47 -43.22 5.42
C ALA A 74 -38.32 -44.43 5.84
N ASP A 75 -37.83 -45.64 5.58
CA ASP A 75 -38.49 -46.87 6.02
C ASP A 75 -38.48 -47.00 7.54
N GLU A 76 -37.34 -46.77 8.18
CA GLU A 76 -37.21 -46.88 9.63
C GLU A 76 -38.15 -45.90 10.35
N ILE A 77 -38.21 -44.65 9.89
CA ILE A 77 -39.12 -43.63 10.45
C ILE A 77 -40.57 -44.00 10.16
N ALA A 78 -40.90 -44.44 8.94
CA ALA A 78 -42.27 -44.84 8.59
C ALA A 78 -42.75 -46.05 9.42
N ILE A 79 -41.88 -47.03 9.66
CA ILE A 79 -42.16 -48.18 10.52
C ILE A 79 -42.44 -47.73 11.96
N LEU A 80 -41.64 -46.80 12.49
CA LEU A 80 -41.85 -46.23 13.82
C LEU A 80 -43.22 -45.55 13.93
N LEU A 81 -43.57 -44.72 12.95
CA LEU A 81 -44.85 -44.01 12.90
C LEU A 81 -46.06 -44.96 12.77
N ARG A 82 -45.94 -46.01 11.95
CA ARG A 82 -46.97 -47.05 11.77
C ARG A 82 -47.13 -47.95 12.99
N LYS A 83 -46.10 -48.12 13.82
CA LYS A 83 -46.17 -48.84 15.12
C LYS A 83 -46.85 -48.02 16.25
N GLY A 84 -47.61 -46.98 15.90
CA GLY A 84 -48.36 -46.18 16.84
C GLY A 84 -47.49 -45.28 17.72
N ARG A 85 -46.36 -44.80 17.18
CA ARG A 85 -45.51 -43.80 17.82
C ARG A 85 -45.70 -42.44 17.15
N LEU A 86 -45.90 -41.41 17.95
CA LEU A 86 -45.88 -40.02 17.51
C LEU A 86 -44.45 -39.49 17.61
N LEU A 87 -43.90 -38.97 16.50
CA LEU A 87 -42.60 -38.30 16.50
C LEU A 87 -42.71 -36.97 17.26
N LEU A 88 -42.01 -36.84 18.37
CA LEU A 88 -41.94 -35.62 19.17
C LEU A 88 -40.75 -34.75 18.80
N LYS A 89 -39.61 -35.39 18.52
CA LYS A 89 -38.37 -34.70 18.23
C LYS A 89 -37.51 -35.51 17.27
N ALA A 90 -36.80 -34.82 16.37
CA ALA A 90 -35.79 -35.41 15.53
C ALA A 90 -34.56 -34.51 15.51
N LYS A 91 -33.37 -35.11 15.65
CA LYS A 91 -32.10 -34.39 15.62
C LYS A 91 -31.11 -35.05 14.67
N LEU A 92 -30.42 -34.23 13.89
CA LEU A 92 -29.16 -34.64 13.24
C LEU A 92 -28.02 -34.40 14.24
N CYS A 93 -27.27 -35.45 14.56
CA CYS A 93 -26.17 -35.41 15.51
C CYS A 93 -24.84 -35.71 14.81
N LEU A 94 -23.82 -34.87 15.03
CA LEU A 94 -22.45 -35.05 14.55
C LEU A 94 -21.49 -35.03 15.75
N GLN A 95 -20.63 -36.04 15.88
CA GLN A 95 -19.63 -36.08 16.96
C GLN A 95 -18.33 -35.43 16.51
N TYR A 96 -17.68 -34.67 17.39
CA TYR A 96 -16.40 -34.02 17.12
C TYR A 96 -15.27 -35.05 16.99
N ASP A 97 -14.46 -34.93 15.93
CA ASP A 97 -13.30 -35.79 15.67
C ASP A 97 -11.98 -35.01 15.76
N GLY A 98 -11.94 -33.77 15.26
CA GLY A 98 -10.74 -32.92 15.32
C GLY A 98 -10.84 -31.67 14.47
N TYR A 99 -9.72 -30.93 14.40
CA TYR A 99 -9.54 -29.82 13.45
C TYR A 99 -8.11 -29.81 12.90
N GLU A 100 -7.94 -29.16 11.76
CA GLU A 100 -6.64 -29.00 11.12
C GLU A 100 -5.91 -27.74 11.61
N VAL A 101 -4.64 -27.90 11.94
CA VAL A 101 -3.75 -26.78 12.30
C VAL A 101 -3.02 -26.25 11.06
N VAL A 102 -2.68 -27.12 10.12
CA VAL A 102 -2.10 -26.77 8.82
C VAL A 102 -2.90 -27.50 7.75
N PRO A 103 -3.93 -26.86 7.18
CA PRO A 103 -4.78 -27.49 6.18
C PRO A 103 -4.03 -27.74 4.87
N GLU A 104 -4.26 -28.90 4.26
CA GLU A 104 -3.64 -29.26 2.99
C GLU A 104 -4.18 -28.39 1.84
N GLY A 105 -3.29 -27.93 0.97
CA GLY A 105 -3.64 -27.13 -0.21
C GLY A 105 -4.10 -25.70 0.10
N TYR A 106 -3.79 -25.18 1.29
CA TYR A 106 -3.98 -23.77 1.64
C TYR A 106 -2.66 -23.11 2.03
N THR A 107 -2.53 -21.82 1.70
CA THR A 107 -1.46 -20.97 2.19
C THR A 107 -1.67 -20.69 3.68
N CYS A 108 -0.72 -21.08 4.51
CA CYS A 108 -0.78 -20.95 5.97
C CYS A 108 0.55 -20.38 6.51
N ARG A 109 0.49 -19.60 7.59
CA ARG A 109 1.66 -19.05 8.30
C ARG A 109 1.89 -19.78 9.63
N PRO A 110 2.37 -21.03 9.61
CA PRO A 110 2.44 -21.86 10.81
C PRO A 110 3.31 -21.25 11.91
N ALA A 111 4.38 -20.54 11.55
CA ALA A 111 5.26 -19.87 12.51
C ALA A 111 4.55 -18.77 13.33
N LEU A 112 3.50 -18.16 12.79
CA LEU A 112 2.75 -17.08 13.43
C LEU A 112 1.48 -17.58 14.14
N GLY A 113 0.91 -18.71 13.72
CA GLY A 113 -0.38 -19.18 14.22
C GLY A 113 -0.39 -20.51 14.98
N ARG A 114 0.50 -21.47 14.67
CA ARG A 114 0.41 -22.87 15.17
C ARG A 114 0.26 -22.95 16.68
N LYS A 115 1.06 -22.18 17.42
CA LYS A 115 1.00 -22.15 18.89
C LYS A 115 -0.38 -21.70 19.37
N LEU A 116 -0.91 -20.60 18.81
CA LEU A 116 -2.22 -20.07 19.20
C LEU A 116 -3.35 -21.05 18.93
N TRP A 117 -3.37 -21.67 17.75
CA TRP A 117 -4.42 -22.62 17.36
C TRP A 117 -4.37 -23.94 18.16
N THR A 118 -3.21 -24.25 18.77
CA THR A 118 -3.03 -25.47 19.59
C THR A 118 -3.30 -25.19 21.06
N ASP A 119 -2.71 -24.12 21.60
CA ASP A 119 -2.83 -23.74 23.01
C ASP A 119 -4.23 -23.20 23.34
N ASP A 120 -4.92 -22.63 22.35
CA ASP A 120 -6.27 -22.07 22.47
C ASP A 120 -7.21 -22.65 21.38
N PRO A 121 -7.65 -23.92 21.53
CA PRO A 121 -8.40 -24.63 20.49
C PRO A 121 -9.70 -23.93 20.07
N PRO A 122 -10.05 -23.96 18.77
CA PRO A 122 -11.19 -23.23 18.24
C PRO A 122 -12.55 -23.78 18.70
N THR A 123 -13.54 -22.89 18.73
CA THR A 123 -14.96 -23.19 19.02
C THR A 123 -15.78 -22.94 17.75
N TRP A 124 -15.52 -23.73 16.71
CA TRP A 124 -16.12 -23.54 15.39
C TRP A 124 -17.48 -24.21 15.24
N HIS A 125 -18.25 -23.78 14.24
CA HIS A 125 -19.62 -24.21 14.02
C HIS A 125 -19.78 -24.88 12.67
N VAL A 126 -20.62 -25.92 12.64
CA VAL A 126 -21.10 -26.55 11.41
C VAL A 126 -22.51 -26.04 11.12
N HIS A 127 -22.77 -25.72 9.85
CA HIS A 127 -24.11 -25.42 9.35
C HIS A 127 -24.55 -26.53 8.38
N ALA A 128 -25.81 -26.92 8.47
CA ALA A 128 -26.43 -27.95 7.66
C ALA A 128 -27.58 -27.37 6.82
N TRP A 129 -27.54 -27.56 5.50
CA TRP A 129 -28.62 -27.23 4.58
C TRP A 129 -29.26 -28.50 4.02
N VAL A 130 -30.58 -28.54 3.91
CA VAL A 130 -31.28 -29.65 3.27
C VAL A 130 -31.09 -29.57 1.77
N LEU A 131 -30.70 -30.68 1.13
CA LEU A 131 -30.55 -30.76 -0.32
C LEU A 131 -31.89 -31.06 -1.03
N ARG A 132 -31.99 -30.61 -2.27
CA ARG A 132 -33.13 -30.85 -3.15
C ARG A 132 -32.84 -31.93 -4.19
N GLN A 133 -31.57 -32.13 -4.55
CA GLN A 133 -31.17 -33.13 -5.54
C GLN A 133 -30.62 -34.40 -4.87
N PRO A 134 -30.99 -35.58 -5.39
CA PRO A 134 -30.46 -36.86 -4.93
C PRO A 134 -29.02 -37.08 -5.40
N TRP A 135 -28.26 -37.85 -4.63
CA TRP A 135 -26.88 -38.24 -4.94
C TRP A 135 -26.54 -39.60 -4.30
N LEU A 136 -25.40 -40.20 -4.69
CA LEU A 136 -24.91 -41.47 -4.17
C LEU A 136 -23.41 -41.37 -3.82
N ALA A 137 -22.98 -41.96 -2.71
CA ALA A 137 -21.55 -42.08 -2.43
C ALA A 137 -20.93 -43.14 -3.34
N ASP A 138 -20.26 -42.70 -4.41
CA ASP A 138 -19.63 -43.57 -5.40
C ASP A 138 -18.31 -42.96 -5.90
N LYS A 139 -17.33 -43.81 -6.23
CA LYS A 139 -15.99 -43.33 -6.63
C LYS A 139 -15.94 -42.76 -8.04
N GLU A 140 -16.86 -43.14 -8.92
CA GLU A 140 -16.86 -42.72 -10.32
C GLU A 140 -17.99 -41.71 -10.60
N THR A 141 -19.18 -42.02 -10.09
CA THR A 141 -20.44 -41.34 -10.35
C THR A 141 -20.95 -40.52 -9.16
N GLY A 142 -20.19 -40.48 -8.06
CA GLY A 142 -20.57 -39.73 -6.88
C GLY A 142 -20.65 -38.22 -7.11
N PRO A 143 -21.12 -37.45 -6.12
CA PRO A 143 -21.21 -36.02 -6.25
C PRO A 143 -19.82 -35.38 -6.29
N THR A 144 -19.72 -34.28 -7.02
CA THR A 144 -18.55 -33.40 -7.14
C THR A 144 -18.98 -31.97 -6.85
N PHE A 145 -18.05 -31.03 -6.86
CA PHE A 145 -18.40 -29.61 -6.77
C PHE A 145 -19.26 -29.14 -7.95
N ASN A 146 -19.12 -29.75 -9.13
CA ASN A 146 -19.95 -29.47 -10.31
C ASN A 146 -21.27 -30.24 -10.37
N ALA A 147 -21.32 -31.44 -9.81
CA ALA A 147 -22.36 -32.41 -10.12
C ALA A 147 -22.93 -33.13 -8.90
N ASN A 148 -24.24 -33.39 -8.89
CA ASN A 148 -24.84 -34.34 -7.94
C ASN A 148 -24.63 -35.79 -8.40
N VAL A 149 -24.42 -36.01 -9.70
CA VAL A 149 -23.97 -37.28 -10.29
C VAL A 149 -22.90 -36.99 -11.34
N ASN A 150 -21.65 -37.31 -11.04
CA ASN A 150 -20.51 -36.93 -11.88
C ASN A 150 -20.68 -37.33 -13.35
N GLY A 151 -20.44 -36.37 -14.26
CA GLY A 151 -20.54 -36.56 -15.71
C GLY A 151 -21.96 -36.72 -16.27
N ARG A 152 -23.01 -36.66 -15.44
CA ARG A 152 -24.39 -37.00 -15.85
C ARG A 152 -25.42 -35.95 -15.46
N ARG A 153 -25.38 -35.48 -14.21
CA ARG A 153 -26.34 -34.51 -13.65
C ARG A 153 -25.59 -33.46 -12.85
N TYR A 154 -25.77 -32.20 -13.21
CA TYR A 154 -25.03 -31.07 -12.68
C TYR A 154 -25.88 -30.24 -11.73
N TRP A 155 -25.24 -29.68 -10.70
CA TRP A 155 -25.87 -28.68 -9.86
C TRP A 155 -26.28 -27.47 -10.71
N THR A 156 -27.37 -26.81 -10.33
CA THR A 156 -27.78 -25.54 -10.96
C THR A 156 -26.74 -24.46 -10.71
N ARG A 157 -26.10 -24.49 -9.54
CA ARG A 157 -24.93 -23.70 -9.20
C ARG A 157 -23.90 -24.58 -8.47
N TYR A 158 -22.65 -24.50 -8.91
CA TYR A 158 -21.52 -25.25 -8.31
C TYR A 158 -21.53 -25.18 -6.77
N GLY A 159 -21.11 -26.26 -6.13
CA GLY A 159 -21.16 -26.42 -4.67
C GLY A 159 -22.56 -26.65 -4.10
N ALA A 160 -23.53 -27.04 -4.95
CA ALA A 160 -24.95 -27.18 -4.59
C ALA A 160 -25.53 -25.90 -3.98
N ALA A 161 -25.20 -24.74 -4.55
CA ALA A 161 -25.41 -23.44 -3.91
C ALA A 161 -26.74 -22.77 -4.28
N ASP A 162 -27.46 -23.26 -5.31
CA ASP A 162 -28.74 -22.68 -5.72
C ASP A 162 -29.85 -22.96 -4.70
N LEU A 163 -30.59 -21.91 -4.29
CA LEU A 163 -31.59 -22.00 -3.21
C LEU A 163 -32.96 -22.53 -3.69
N GLU A 164 -33.17 -22.60 -4.99
CA GLU A 164 -34.43 -23.07 -5.58
C GLU A 164 -34.34 -24.52 -6.00
N ARG A 165 -33.19 -24.94 -6.56
CA ARG A 165 -33.01 -26.23 -7.22
C ARG A 165 -31.99 -27.14 -6.56
N ASP A 166 -30.96 -26.63 -5.89
CA ASP A 166 -29.90 -27.47 -5.32
C ASP A 166 -30.12 -27.75 -3.82
N ARG A 167 -30.44 -26.70 -3.04
CA ARG A 167 -30.68 -26.79 -1.59
C ARG A 167 -31.80 -25.87 -1.12
N PHE A 168 -32.30 -26.09 0.08
CA PHE A 168 -33.21 -25.16 0.76
C PHE A 168 -32.43 -24.01 1.42
N PRO A 169 -33.06 -22.84 1.66
CA PRO A 169 -32.46 -21.75 2.43
C PRO A 169 -32.23 -22.16 3.90
N ASP A 170 -31.73 -21.22 4.71
CA ASP A 170 -31.32 -21.44 6.11
C ASP A 170 -32.50 -21.88 7.02
N LEU A 171 -32.79 -23.18 7.04
CA LEU A 171 -33.84 -23.78 7.88
C LEU A 171 -33.31 -24.28 9.24
N LEU A 172 -32.00 -24.42 9.39
CA LEU A 172 -31.33 -24.95 10.58
C LEU A 172 -30.29 -23.96 11.07
N ALA A 173 -30.26 -23.67 12.38
CA ALA A 173 -29.22 -22.82 12.94
C ALA A 173 -27.87 -23.59 13.00
N PRO A 174 -26.73 -22.92 12.76
CA PRO A 174 -25.41 -23.52 12.97
C PRO A 174 -25.25 -24.06 14.39
N GLN A 175 -24.47 -25.13 14.54
CA GLN A 175 -24.21 -25.79 15.82
C GLN A 175 -22.71 -25.86 16.06
N GLU A 176 -22.28 -25.55 17.29
CA GLU A 176 -20.88 -25.67 17.69
C GLU A 176 -20.43 -27.14 17.62
N LEU A 177 -19.25 -27.37 17.07
CA LEU A 177 -18.58 -28.66 17.08
C LEU A 177 -17.10 -28.42 17.41
N SER A 178 -16.74 -28.69 18.66
CA SER A 178 -15.43 -28.31 19.21
C SER A 178 -14.97 -29.29 20.30
N LEU A 179 -13.81 -29.02 20.90
CA LEU A 179 -13.37 -29.75 22.10
C LEU A 179 -14.30 -29.52 23.30
N GLN A 180 -14.94 -28.35 23.38
CA GLN A 180 -15.86 -27.96 24.43
C GLN A 180 -17.28 -28.46 24.16
N ALA A 181 -17.71 -28.45 22.90
CA ALA A 181 -18.99 -28.97 22.41
C ALA A 181 -18.74 -30.19 21.51
N ARG A 182 -18.51 -31.35 22.12
CA ARG A 182 -18.11 -32.58 21.39
C ARG A 182 -19.21 -33.20 20.52
N GLU A 183 -20.41 -32.63 20.51
CA GLU A 183 -21.51 -33.09 19.67
C GLU A 183 -22.39 -31.92 19.21
N ALA A 184 -22.47 -31.72 17.89
CA ALA A 184 -23.41 -30.79 17.27
C ALA A 184 -24.78 -31.46 17.10
N ARG A 185 -25.86 -30.78 17.49
CA ARG A 185 -27.24 -31.32 17.48
C ARG A 185 -28.20 -30.37 16.76
N PHE A 186 -28.49 -30.63 15.49
CA PHE A 186 -29.45 -29.83 14.72
C PHE A 186 -30.86 -30.35 14.97
N ASP A 187 -31.80 -29.48 15.38
CA ASP A 187 -33.21 -29.85 15.50
C ASP A 187 -33.87 -29.87 14.12
N ILE A 188 -34.14 -31.07 13.61
CA ILE A 188 -34.76 -31.30 12.30
C ILE A 188 -36.24 -31.66 12.41
N THR A 189 -36.84 -31.52 13.60
CA THR A 189 -38.24 -31.91 13.84
C THR A 189 -39.19 -31.23 12.86
N ARG A 190 -39.00 -29.93 12.63
CA ARG A 190 -39.81 -29.15 11.69
C ARG A 190 -39.72 -29.67 10.25
N LEU A 191 -38.55 -30.17 9.84
CA LEU A 191 -38.34 -30.72 8.50
C LEU A 191 -39.16 -31.98 8.23
N LEU A 192 -39.47 -32.75 9.28
CA LEU A 192 -40.24 -34.00 9.20
C LEU A 192 -41.74 -33.76 9.48
N ALA A 193 -42.05 -32.86 10.42
CA ALA A 193 -43.38 -32.67 10.97
C ALA A 193 -44.22 -31.56 10.29
N SER A 194 -43.62 -30.68 9.48
CA SER A 194 -44.35 -29.62 8.76
C SER A 194 -44.17 -29.70 7.24
N ASP A 195 -44.89 -28.90 6.48
CA ASP A 195 -44.85 -28.82 5.01
C ASP A 195 -43.71 -27.96 4.45
N VAL A 196 -42.69 -27.63 5.27
CA VAL A 196 -41.62 -26.69 4.91
C VAL A 196 -40.74 -27.19 3.76
N LEU A 197 -40.63 -28.52 3.60
CA LEU A 197 -39.91 -29.15 2.49
C LEU A 197 -40.87 -29.50 1.35
N VAL A 198 -41.85 -30.35 1.65
CA VAL A 198 -42.94 -30.77 0.76
C VAL A 198 -44.18 -31.11 1.59
N ARG A 199 -45.38 -30.99 1.00
CA ARG A 199 -46.66 -31.18 1.71
C ARG A 199 -46.90 -32.63 2.16
N ASP A 200 -46.54 -33.62 1.34
CA ASP A 200 -46.75 -35.04 1.66
C ASP A 200 -45.70 -35.57 2.67
N ALA A 201 -46.16 -36.28 3.69
CA ALA A 201 -45.30 -36.77 4.77
C ALA A 201 -44.31 -37.85 4.33
N GLY A 202 -44.74 -38.77 3.47
CA GLY A 202 -43.86 -39.82 2.94
C GLY A 202 -42.79 -39.25 2.01
N ALA A 203 -43.16 -38.28 1.18
CA ALA A 203 -42.25 -37.56 0.32
C ALA A 203 -41.19 -36.77 1.11
N ARG A 204 -41.51 -36.21 2.28
CA ARG A 204 -40.51 -35.56 3.17
C ARG A 204 -39.46 -36.54 3.66
N LEU A 205 -39.90 -37.72 4.14
CA LEU A 205 -38.99 -38.76 4.61
C LEU A 205 -38.06 -39.21 3.48
N LEU A 206 -38.64 -39.44 2.30
CA LEU A 206 -37.89 -39.90 1.14
C LEU A 206 -36.93 -38.84 0.59
N LEU A 207 -37.31 -37.57 0.60
CA LEU A 207 -36.45 -36.45 0.20
C LEU A 207 -35.20 -36.40 1.09
N LEU A 208 -35.35 -36.53 2.41
CA LEU A 208 -34.22 -36.52 3.34
C LEU A 208 -33.33 -37.77 3.22
N GLU A 209 -33.91 -38.95 2.97
CA GLU A 209 -33.16 -40.18 2.69
C GLU A 209 -32.31 -40.04 1.41
N GLN A 210 -32.90 -39.51 0.33
CA GLN A 210 -32.26 -39.47 -1.00
C GLN A 210 -31.30 -38.31 -1.18
N CYS A 211 -31.64 -37.13 -0.66
CA CYS A 211 -30.88 -35.89 -0.86
C CYS A 211 -30.01 -35.54 0.35
N GLY A 212 -30.51 -35.75 1.57
CA GLY A 212 -29.77 -35.48 2.79
C GLY A 212 -29.43 -34.00 3.00
N PHE A 213 -28.22 -33.74 3.52
CA PHE A 213 -27.74 -32.43 3.96
C PHE A 213 -26.39 -32.08 3.30
N LEU A 214 -26.18 -30.79 3.04
CA LEU A 214 -24.87 -30.19 2.78
C LEU A 214 -24.36 -29.60 4.10
N LEU A 215 -23.14 -29.97 4.50
CA LEU A 215 -22.47 -29.50 5.71
C LEU A 215 -21.30 -28.59 5.36
N ARG A 216 -21.16 -27.48 6.09
CA ARG A 216 -20.02 -26.54 5.96
C ARG A 216 -19.65 -25.92 7.30
N LYS A 217 -18.39 -25.56 7.48
CA LYS A 217 -17.95 -24.71 8.59
C LYS A 217 -18.38 -23.25 8.35
N VAL A 218 -18.71 -22.52 9.41
CA VAL A 218 -19.19 -21.12 9.31
C VAL A 218 -18.05 -20.10 9.34
N GLU A 219 -17.03 -20.32 10.17
CA GLU A 219 -15.96 -19.34 10.44
C GLU A 219 -14.97 -19.25 9.27
N THR A 220 -15.11 -18.22 8.43
CA THR A 220 -14.18 -17.94 7.32
C THR A 220 -12.82 -17.38 7.78
N TYR A 221 -12.76 -16.91 9.02
CA TYR A 221 -11.59 -16.53 9.79
C TYR A 221 -11.98 -16.53 11.27
N ASP A 222 -11.06 -16.27 12.20
CA ASP A 222 -11.39 -16.22 13.62
C ASP A 222 -10.63 -15.11 14.35
N THR A 223 -11.34 -14.05 14.74
CA THR A 223 -10.75 -12.89 15.43
C THR A 223 -10.29 -13.20 16.85
N ARG A 224 -10.63 -14.37 17.41
CA ARG A 224 -10.04 -14.87 18.66
C ARG A 224 -8.52 -14.84 18.64
N TYR A 225 -7.93 -15.09 17.47
CA TYR A 225 -6.48 -15.17 17.28
C TYR A 225 -5.83 -13.82 16.96
N ARG A 226 -6.58 -12.71 17.04
CA ARG A 226 -6.00 -11.37 16.92
C ARG A 226 -5.05 -11.11 18.10
N GLN A 227 -3.83 -10.68 17.77
CA GLN A 227 -2.85 -10.27 18.77
C GLN A 227 -2.83 -8.75 18.99
N ALA A 228 -2.33 -8.33 20.15
CA ALA A 228 -2.19 -6.91 20.45
C ALA A 228 -1.20 -6.22 19.49
N GLY A 229 -1.60 -5.08 18.93
CA GLY A 229 -0.80 -4.33 17.95
C GLY A 229 -0.80 -4.91 16.54
N ASP A 230 -1.45 -6.05 16.30
CA ASP A 230 -1.50 -6.70 14.98
C ASP A 230 -2.64 -6.14 14.12
N ALA A 231 -2.30 -5.17 13.25
CA ALA A 231 -3.20 -4.63 12.24
C ALA A 231 -3.32 -5.54 11.00
N TYR A 232 -2.43 -6.52 10.84
CA TYR A 232 -2.28 -7.36 9.65
C TYR A 232 -2.89 -8.75 9.80
N GLU A 233 -3.30 -9.09 11.03
CA GLU A 233 -4.19 -10.21 11.34
C GLU A 233 -3.57 -11.57 10.96
N TRP A 234 -2.27 -11.73 11.21
CA TRP A 234 -1.47 -12.81 10.61
C TRP A 234 -1.94 -14.25 10.92
N ALA A 235 -2.53 -14.47 12.09
CA ALA A 235 -2.98 -15.79 12.56
C ALA A 235 -4.51 -16.01 12.46
N MET A 236 -5.26 -15.01 12.02
CA MET A 236 -6.72 -15.05 11.90
C MET A 236 -7.30 -15.80 10.67
N PRO A 237 -6.60 -15.96 9.52
CA PRO A 237 -7.14 -16.60 8.31
C PRO A 237 -7.37 -18.11 8.45
N THR A 238 -8.30 -18.50 9.33
CA THR A 238 -8.59 -19.89 9.69
C THR A 238 -9.66 -20.54 8.82
N GLY A 239 -10.17 -19.85 7.79
CA GLY A 239 -11.27 -20.36 6.97
C GLY A 239 -10.99 -21.70 6.30
N GLY A 240 -9.76 -21.90 5.80
CA GLY A 240 -9.33 -23.16 5.17
C GLY A 240 -9.04 -24.30 6.15
N HIS A 241 -8.98 -24.01 7.46
CA HIS A 241 -8.73 -25.03 8.47
C HIS A 241 -9.97 -25.91 8.63
N GLY A 242 -9.79 -27.19 8.34
CA GLY A 242 -10.85 -28.19 8.39
C GLY A 242 -11.33 -28.48 9.81
N LEU A 243 -12.63 -28.75 9.92
CA LEU A 243 -13.33 -29.24 11.09
C LEU A 243 -13.87 -30.64 10.76
N SER A 244 -13.44 -31.64 11.51
CA SER A 244 -13.75 -33.05 11.26
C SER A 244 -14.81 -33.56 12.23
N PHE A 245 -15.74 -34.35 11.69
CA PHE A 245 -16.77 -35.03 12.47
C PHE A 245 -16.73 -36.54 12.28
N THR A 246 -17.37 -37.26 13.20
CA THR A 246 -17.55 -38.70 13.15
C THR A 246 -18.96 -39.08 13.63
N ARG A 247 -19.33 -40.35 13.45
CA ARG A 247 -20.63 -40.93 13.86
C ARG A 247 -21.87 -40.06 13.56
N PRO A 248 -22.09 -39.63 12.30
CA PRO A 248 -23.33 -38.95 11.95
C PRO A 248 -24.53 -39.88 12.23
N ARG A 249 -25.57 -39.36 12.88
CA ARG A 249 -26.78 -40.13 13.19
C ARG A 249 -28.04 -39.26 13.28
N LEU A 250 -29.20 -39.86 13.02
CA LEU A 250 -30.50 -39.27 13.32
C LEU A 250 -31.01 -39.80 14.65
N LEU A 251 -31.22 -38.91 15.62
CA LEU A 251 -31.79 -39.24 16.92
C LEU A 251 -33.26 -38.83 16.95
N LEU A 252 -34.15 -39.82 17.07
CA LEU A 252 -35.60 -39.66 17.04
C LEU A 252 -36.15 -39.90 18.45
N THR A 253 -36.98 -38.99 18.94
CA THR A 253 -37.74 -39.14 20.19
C THR A 253 -39.20 -39.31 19.83
N GLY A 254 -39.77 -40.46 20.18
CA GLY A 254 -41.18 -40.76 19.97
C GLY A 254 -41.91 -40.97 21.29
N ARG A 255 -43.24 -40.88 21.26
CA ARG A 255 -44.11 -41.39 22.35
C ARG A 255 -45.19 -42.31 21.78
N PRO A 256 -45.65 -43.32 22.53
CA PRO A 256 -46.85 -44.07 22.18
C PRO A 256 -48.08 -43.16 22.02
N ILE A 257 -48.92 -43.42 21.01
CA ILE A 257 -50.21 -42.75 20.84
C ILE A 257 -51.22 -43.34 21.83
N ALA A 258 -51.84 -42.48 22.65
CA ALA A 258 -52.88 -42.89 23.60
C ALA A 258 -54.05 -43.57 22.86
N GLY A 259 -54.43 -44.78 23.30
CA GLY A 259 -55.48 -45.58 22.66
C GLY A 259 -55.03 -46.48 21.50
N GLY A 260 -53.73 -46.60 21.22
CA GLY A 260 -53.20 -47.57 20.23
C GLY A 260 -53.34 -47.15 18.76
N GLY A 261 -53.64 -45.88 18.48
CA GLY A 261 -53.74 -45.35 17.12
C GLY A 261 -52.41 -45.36 16.35
N THR A 262 -52.47 -45.43 15.02
CA THR A 262 -51.30 -45.43 14.13
C THR A 262 -51.25 -44.17 13.28
N VAL A 263 -50.06 -43.66 12.96
CA VAL A 263 -49.91 -42.57 11.98
C VAL A 263 -49.91 -43.17 10.57
N ALA A 264 -50.87 -42.79 9.74
CA ALA A 264 -50.91 -43.17 8.34
C ALA A 264 -49.84 -42.38 7.56
N VAL A 265 -48.76 -43.07 7.17
CA VAL A 265 -47.72 -42.54 6.27
C VAL A 265 -47.51 -43.52 5.13
N THR A 266 -47.70 -43.05 3.90
CA THR A 266 -47.45 -43.83 2.68
C THR A 266 -46.19 -43.29 2.04
N LEU A 267 -45.17 -44.15 1.87
CA LEU A 267 -43.94 -43.77 1.20
C LEU A 267 -44.19 -43.80 -0.33
N PRO A 268 -43.89 -42.72 -1.06
CA PRO A 268 -43.93 -42.75 -2.52
C PRO A 268 -42.85 -43.70 -3.08
N PRO A 269 -42.95 -44.11 -4.36
CA PRO A 269 -41.92 -44.92 -5.00
C PRO A 269 -40.54 -44.27 -4.88
N ARG A 270 -39.53 -45.07 -4.53
CA ARG A 270 -38.14 -44.61 -4.51
C ARG A 270 -37.68 -44.24 -5.91
N LEU A 271 -36.79 -43.25 -6.00
CA LEU A 271 -36.10 -42.97 -7.25
C LEU A 271 -35.20 -44.17 -7.57
N ASP A 272 -35.38 -44.77 -8.75
CA ASP A 272 -34.52 -45.86 -9.20
C ASP A 272 -33.10 -45.32 -9.42
N ARG A 273 -32.11 -46.00 -8.83
CA ARG A 273 -30.68 -45.72 -9.04
C ARG A 273 -30.33 -45.67 -10.53
N LYS A 274 -30.93 -46.52 -11.36
CA LYS A 274 -30.71 -46.49 -12.82
C LYS A 274 -31.18 -45.18 -13.45
N VAL A 275 -32.29 -44.63 -12.98
CA VAL A 275 -32.81 -43.33 -13.46
C VAL A 275 -31.88 -42.19 -13.05
N LEU A 276 -31.37 -42.19 -11.82
CA LEU A 276 -30.40 -41.21 -11.34
C LEU A 276 -29.11 -41.21 -12.19
N LEU A 277 -28.76 -42.37 -12.72
CA LEU A 277 -27.61 -42.59 -13.59
C LEU A 277 -27.86 -42.23 -15.08
N VAL A 278 -29.05 -41.75 -15.44
CA VAL A 278 -29.34 -41.18 -16.77
C VAL A 278 -29.05 -39.68 -16.74
N ALA A 279 -28.39 -39.17 -17.78
CA ALA A 279 -28.11 -37.75 -17.93
C ALA A 279 -29.41 -36.95 -18.15
N ASP A 280 -29.51 -35.77 -17.54
CA ASP A 280 -30.73 -34.94 -17.52
C ASP A 280 -30.60 -33.64 -18.33
N SER A 281 -29.66 -33.60 -19.28
CA SER A 281 -29.32 -32.45 -20.15
C SER A 281 -28.70 -31.23 -19.46
N SER A 282 -28.50 -31.27 -18.14
CA SER A 282 -27.73 -30.27 -17.42
C SER A 282 -26.26 -30.24 -17.88
N ARG A 283 -25.56 -29.13 -17.59
CA ARG A 283 -24.17 -28.89 -18.02
C ARG A 283 -23.29 -28.48 -16.83
N PRO A 284 -21.96 -28.71 -16.89
CA PRO A 284 -21.04 -28.23 -15.86
C PRO A 284 -21.19 -26.73 -15.58
N THR A 285 -21.21 -26.36 -14.30
CA THR A 285 -21.39 -24.96 -13.86
C THR A 285 -20.07 -24.25 -13.50
N ALA A 286 -19.00 -25.01 -13.26
CA ALA A 286 -17.63 -24.55 -13.17
C ALA A 286 -16.80 -25.17 -14.30
N THR A 287 -16.23 -24.33 -15.17
CA THR A 287 -15.44 -24.77 -16.32
C THR A 287 -14.14 -23.96 -16.43
N LEU A 288 -13.07 -24.63 -16.87
CA LEU A 288 -11.82 -23.95 -17.22
C LEU A 288 -11.89 -23.44 -18.66
N PRO A 289 -11.48 -22.20 -18.94
CA PRO A 289 -11.32 -21.71 -20.31
C PRO A 289 -10.30 -22.57 -21.08
N THR A 290 -10.52 -22.74 -22.37
CA THR A 290 -9.56 -23.46 -23.23
C THR A 290 -8.25 -22.67 -23.35
N PRO A 291 -7.11 -23.32 -23.67
CA PRO A 291 -5.84 -22.61 -23.88
C PRO A 291 -5.94 -21.47 -24.91
N ALA A 292 -6.72 -21.67 -25.98
CA ALA A 292 -6.97 -20.63 -26.98
C ALA A 292 -7.75 -19.43 -26.42
N ALA A 293 -8.77 -19.69 -25.59
CA ALA A 293 -9.54 -18.64 -24.93
C ALA A 293 -8.70 -17.84 -23.93
N VAL A 294 -7.85 -18.53 -23.14
CA VAL A 294 -6.92 -17.87 -22.21
C VAL A 294 -5.93 -16.98 -22.95
N ASN A 295 -5.33 -17.47 -24.04
CA ASN A 295 -4.43 -16.66 -24.88
C ASN A 295 -5.11 -15.42 -25.46
N ALA A 296 -6.33 -15.58 -25.98
CA ALA A 296 -7.09 -14.46 -26.53
C ALA A 296 -7.46 -13.43 -25.45
N GLY A 297 -7.92 -13.88 -24.27
CA GLY A 297 -8.23 -13.00 -23.14
C GLY A 297 -7.02 -12.23 -22.63
N ALA A 298 -5.88 -12.91 -22.44
CA ALA A 298 -4.64 -12.27 -22.03
C ALA A 298 -4.16 -11.23 -23.04
N SER A 299 -4.30 -11.54 -24.34
CA SER A 299 -3.92 -10.60 -25.41
C SER A 299 -4.82 -9.36 -25.43
N ARG A 300 -6.14 -9.52 -25.23
CA ARG A 300 -7.08 -8.40 -25.09
C ARG A 300 -6.76 -7.54 -23.86
N ALA A 301 -6.56 -8.17 -22.71
CA ALA A 301 -6.22 -7.48 -21.47
C ALA A 301 -4.94 -6.64 -21.63
N LEU A 302 -3.91 -7.20 -22.26
CA LEU A 302 -2.64 -6.50 -22.47
C LEU A 302 -2.69 -5.39 -23.55
N ALA A 303 -3.72 -5.38 -24.40
CA ALA A 303 -3.91 -4.36 -25.44
C ALA A 303 -4.87 -3.24 -25.00
N ALA A 304 -5.65 -3.46 -23.93
CA ALA A 304 -6.67 -2.53 -23.48
C ALA A 304 -6.09 -1.14 -23.14
N GLY A 305 -6.58 -0.10 -23.81
CA GLY A 305 -6.15 1.30 -23.57
C GLY A 305 -4.84 1.70 -24.27
N LEU A 306 -4.27 0.82 -25.09
CA LEU A 306 -3.10 1.10 -25.92
C LEU A 306 -3.44 1.66 -27.31
N ASP A 307 -4.70 1.55 -27.73
CA ASP A 307 -5.18 2.14 -28.98
C ASP A 307 -4.94 3.66 -28.98
N ASN A 308 -4.39 4.18 -30.08
CA ASN A 308 -4.01 5.59 -30.25
C ASN A 308 -2.88 6.11 -29.33
N ARG A 309 -2.18 5.23 -28.60
CA ARG A 309 -0.94 5.62 -27.90
C ARG A 309 0.19 5.89 -28.89
N PRO A 310 1.03 6.90 -28.64
CA PRO A 310 2.30 7.02 -29.35
C PRO A 310 3.14 5.76 -29.19
N ARG A 311 3.79 5.33 -30.28
CA ARG A 311 4.63 4.13 -30.31
C ARG A 311 5.67 4.09 -29.19
N TRP A 312 6.30 5.23 -28.89
CA TRP A 312 7.31 5.32 -27.84
C TRP A 312 6.75 4.96 -26.46
N GLN A 313 5.49 5.30 -26.14
CA GLN A 313 4.87 4.93 -24.85
C GLN A 313 4.71 3.42 -24.74
N ILE A 314 4.25 2.79 -25.81
CA ILE A 314 4.10 1.32 -25.88
C ILE A 314 5.46 0.64 -25.68
N GLU A 315 6.52 1.17 -26.30
CA GLU A 315 7.88 0.66 -26.14
C GLU A 315 8.35 0.72 -24.67
N ARG A 316 8.14 1.85 -23.97
CA ARG A 316 8.46 1.99 -22.54
C ARG A 316 7.66 1.02 -21.66
N ILE A 317 6.38 0.79 -21.96
CA ILE A 317 5.55 -0.20 -21.24
C ILE A 317 6.10 -1.62 -21.45
N VAL A 318 6.49 -1.96 -22.69
CA VAL A 318 7.06 -3.27 -23.02
C VAL A 318 8.41 -3.49 -22.34
N GLU A 319 9.25 -2.46 -22.23
CA GLU A 319 10.52 -2.52 -21.50
C GLU A 319 10.31 -2.91 -20.04
N LEU A 320 9.42 -2.22 -19.32
CA LEU A 320 9.13 -2.54 -17.91
C LEU A 320 8.49 -3.92 -17.74
N ARG A 321 7.59 -4.32 -18.66
CA ARG A 321 6.99 -5.66 -18.65
C ARG A 321 8.01 -6.77 -18.86
N ARG A 322 9.04 -6.53 -19.69
CA ARG A 322 10.13 -7.49 -19.91
C ARG A 322 10.97 -7.69 -18.65
N VAL A 323 11.18 -6.63 -17.85
CA VAL A 323 11.85 -6.75 -16.55
C VAL A 323 11.01 -7.57 -15.58
N GLY A 324 9.70 -7.28 -15.48
CA GLY A 324 8.77 -8.02 -14.63
C GLY A 324 8.95 -7.74 -13.14
N GLY A 325 8.98 -8.81 -12.33
CA GLY A 325 9.16 -8.74 -10.87
C GLY A 325 7.87 -8.75 -10.05
N ASP A 326 6.72 -8.79 -10.72
CA ASP A 326 5.38 -8.73 -10.11
C ASP A 326 4.56 -10.02 -10.33
N GLN A 327 3.42 -10.13 -9.66
CA GLN A 327 2.51 -11.29 -9.81
C GLN A 327 1.42 -11.09 -10.87
N VAL A 328 1.24 -9.88 -11.39
CA VAL A 328 0.11 -9.49 -12.26
C VAL A 328 0.46 -9.66 -13.73
N SER A 329 1.61 -9.15 -14.18
CA SER A 329 2.06 -9.23 -15.57
C SER A 329 2.21 -10.68 -16.05
N LEU A 330 2.45 -11.60 -15.12
CA LEU A 330 2.49 -13.04 -15.35
C LEU A 330 1.17 -13.60 -15.90
N TRP A 331 0.02 -12.98 -15.61
CA TRP A 331 -1.28 -13.37 -16.20
C TRP A 331 -1.37 -13.10 -17.70
N GLY A 332 -0.49 -12.24 -18.22
CA GLY A 332 -0.27 -12.06 -19.65
C GLY A 332 0.56 -13.17 -20.31
N ASN A 333 1.37 -13.90 -19.54
CA ASN A 333 2.31 -14.91 -20.01
C ASN A 333 1.68 -16.31 -19.98
N VAL A 334 0.81 -16.59 -20.96
CA VAL A 334 -0.04 -17.79 -21.00
C VAL A 334 0.09 -18.63 -22.27
N THR A 335 0.95 -18.22 -23.20
CA THR A 335 1.13 -18.88 -24.50
C THR A 335 1.81 -20.25 -24.39
N GLY A 336 1.32 -21.21 -25.18
CA GLY A 336 1.84 -22.58 -25.21
C GLY A 336 1.43 -23.44 -24.01
N GLU A 337 1.85 -24.70 -24.02
CA GLU A 337 1.53 -25.67 -22.96
C GLU A 337 2.09 -25.25 -21.59
N ALA A 338 3.35 -24.78 -21.57
CA ALA A 338 3.98 -24.27 -20.36
C ALA A 338 3.24 -23.03 -19.80
N GLY A 339 2.80 -22.12 -20.67
CA GLY A 339 2.03 -20.94 -20.27
C GLY A 339 0.65 -21.29 -19.70
N TYR A 340 -0.06 -22.24 -20.32
CA TYR A 340 -1.34 -22.72 -19.80
C TYR A 340 -1.20 -23.48 -18.47
N SER A 341 -0.14 -24.28 -18.32
CA SER A 341 0.20 -24.93 -17.04
C SER A 341 0.48 -23.91 -15.94
N ALA A 342 1.26 -22.86 -16.24
CA ALA A 342 1.52 -21.77 -15.31
C ALA A 342 0.23 -21.00 -14.93
N TYR A 343 -0.67 -20.75 -15.88
CA TYR A 343 -2.00 -20.19 -15.61
C TYR A 343 -2.80 -21.05 -14.62
N ARG A 344 -2.87 -22.37 -14.84
CA ARG A 344 -3.56 -23.29 -13.92
C ARG A 344 -2.96 -23.28 -12.52
N LYS A 345 -1.63 -23.19 -12.42
CA LYS A 345 -0.92 -23.06 -11.14
C LYS A 345 -1.32 -21.77 -10.41
N ARG A 346 -1.39 -20.63 -11.11
CA ARG A 346 -1.83 -19.35 -10.54
C ARG A 346 -3.27 -19.40 -10.03
N LEU A 347 -4.18 -20.04 -10.77
CA LEU A 347 -5.55 -20.28 -10.28
C LEU A 347 -5.55 -21.09 -8.98
N ALA A 348 -4.71 -22.13 -8.89
CA ALA A 348 -4.60 -22.94 -7.68
C ALA A 348 -4.00 -22.14 -6.50
N GLU A 349 -3.02 -21.28 -6.76
CA GLU A 349 -2.44 -20.37 -5.75
C GLU A 349 -3.48 -19.36 -5.23
N LEU A 350 -4.30 -18.78 -6.11
CA LEU A 350 -5.42 -17.92 -5.70
C LEU A 350 -6.41 -18.69 -4.82
N LEU A 351 -6.84 -19.89 -5.24
CA LEU A 351 -7.77 -20.71 -4.47
C LEU A 351 -7.16 -21.21 -3.16
N ALA A 352 -5.85 -21.35 -3.06
CA ALA A 352 -5.16 -21.73 -1.82
C ALA A 352 -5.14 -20.60 -0.78
N MET A 353 -5.42 -19.36 -1.16
CA MET A 353 -5.42 -18.23 -0.24
C MET A 353 -6.71 -18.23 0.61
N PRO A 354 -6.63 -18.36 1.95
CA PRO A 354 -7.84 -18.27 2.76
C PRO A 354 -8.37 -16.82 2.77
N PRO A 355 -9.69 -16.61 2.92
CA PRO A 355 -10.25 -15.28 3.16
C PRO A 355 -9.53 -14.58 4.31
N ARG A 356 -9.38 -13.25 4.21
CA ARG A 356 -8.71 -12.42 5.21
C ARG A 356 -7.17 -12.62 5.31
N TYR A 357 -6.56 -13.42 4.43
CA TYR A 357 -5.10 -13.56 4.39
C TYR A 357 -4.43 -12.26 3.95
N TRP A 358 -3.65 -11.63 4.83
CA TRP A 358 -2.89 -10.43 4.48
C TRP A 358 -1.72 -10.78 3.54
N VAL A 359 -1.72 -10.15 2.37
CA VAL A 359 -0.71 -10.32 1.31
C VAL A 359 0.31 -9.17 1.30
N GLY A 360 0.31 -8.29 2.31
CA GLY A 360 1.16 -7.10 2.29
C GLY A 360 0.68 -6.08 1.25
N TRP A 361 1.63 -5.36 0.66
CA TRP A 361 1.36 -4.35 -0.37
C TRP A 361 1.00 -4.96 -1.73
N GLU A 362 1.12 -6.28 -1.89
CA GLU A 362 0.58 -7.04 -3.04
C GLU A 362 -0.96 -7.10 -3.06
N ILE A 363 -1.66 -6.51 -2.09
CA ILE A 363 -3.12 -6.40 -2.12
C ILE A 363 -3.63 -5.68 -3.39
N GLU A 364 -2.83 -4.77 -3.91
CA GLU A 364 -3.04 -4.08 -5.18
C GLU A 364 -3.03 -5.05 -6.37
N ASP A 365 -2.17 -6.07 -6.33
CA ASP A 365 -2.08 -7.10 -7.37
C ASP A 365 -3.36 -7.92 -7.43
N LEU A 366 -3.96 -8.26 -6.28
CA LEU A 366 -5.24 -8.97 -6.25
C LEU A 366 -6.38 -8.17 -6.89
N LEU A 367 -6.43 -6.85 -6.66
CA LEU A 367 -7.41 -5.98 -7.30
C LEU A 367 -7.12 -5.81 -8.80
N LEU A 368 -5.85 -5.66 -9.18
CA LEU A 368 -5.45 -5.55 -10.59
C LEU A 368 -5.78 -6.82 -11.38
N VAL A 369 -5.50 -8.01 -10.84
CA VAL A 369 -5.86 -9.28 -11.48
C VAL A 369 -7.36 -9.33 -11.76
N PHE A 370 -8.20 -8.88 -10.82
CA PHE A 370 -9.63 -8.79 -11.05
C PHE A 370 -9.99 -7.72 -12.10
N HIS A 371 -9.47 -6.50 -12.00
CA HIS A 371 -9.86 -5.41 -12.90
C HIS A 371 -9.31 -5.51 -14.34
N VAL A 372 -8.20 -6.22 -14.53
CA VAL A 372 -7.52 -6.33 -15.83
C VAL A 372 -7.71 -7.70 -16.47
N PHE A 373 -7.81 -8.77 -15.66
CA PHE A 373 -7.81 -10.16 -16.13
C PHE A 373 -9.03 -10.96 -15.67
N ASP A 374 -10.16 -10.33 -15.31
CA ASP A 374 -11.39 -11.03 -14.90
C ASP A 374 -11.87 -12.09 -15.91
N GLU A 375 -11.77 -11.82 -17.22
CA GLU A 375 -12.13 -12.77 -18.28
C GLU A 375 -11.31 -14.07 -18.21
N LEU A 376 -10.12 -14.04 -17.60
CA LEU A 376 -9.28 -15.22 -17.38
C LEU A 376 -9.67 -15.98 -16.11
N LEU A 377 -10.50 -15.43 -15.25
CA LEU A 377 -10.87 -16.05 -13.98
C LEU A 377 -12.18 -16.83 -14.13
N PRO A 378 -12.17 -18.16 -13.93
CA PRO A 378 -13.40 -18.96 -13.88
C PRO A 378 -14.34 -18.49 -12.76
N ALA A 379 -15.64 -18.70 -12.93
CA ALA A 379 -16.65 -18.21 -11.98
C ALA A 379 -16.40 -18.60 -10.50
N PRO A 380 -15.98 -19.83 -10.15
CA PRO A 380 -15.64 -20.16 -8.76
C PRO A 380 -14.45 -19.36 -8.20
N VAL A 381 -13.48 -19.02 -9.06
CA VAL A 381 -12.30 -18.23 -8.68
C VAL A 381 -12.70 -16.77 -8.45
N GLN A 382 -13.56 -16.20 -9.30
CA GLN A 382 -14.13 -14.87 -9.08
C GLN A 382 -14.93 -14.80 -7.78
N GLU A 383 -15.76 -15.81 -7.50
CA GLU A 383 -16.53 -15.87 -6.25
C GLU A 383 -15.62 -16.04 -5.02
N HIS A 384 -14.52 -16.79 -5.16
CA HIS A 384 -13.52 -16.90 -4.10
C HIS A 384 -12.87 -15.55 -3.77
N LEU A 385 -12.48 -14.76 -4.79
CA LEU A 385 -11.97 -13.40 -4.59
C LEU A 385 -13.02 -12.46 -3.98
N LYS A 386 -14.30 -12.57 -4.39
CA LYS A 386 -15.41 -11.85 -3.74
C LYS A 386 -15.51 -12.23 -2.26
N ASN A 387 -15.40 -13.50 -1.92
CA ASN A 387 -15.44 -13.96 -0.52
C ASN A 387 -14.24 -13.49 0.30
N TYR A 388 -13.06 -13.39 -0.31
CA TYR A 388 -11.89 -12.77 0.31
C TYR A 388 -12.19 -11.32 0.72
N TRP A 389 -12.75 -10.51 -0.18
CA TRP A 389 -13.12 -9.12 0.11
C TRP A 389 -14.30 -8.99 1.07
N ARG A 390 -15.32 -9.85 0.98
CA ARG A 390 -16.43 -9.88 1.96
C ARG A 390 -15.92 -10.14 3.38
N ALA A 391 -14.93 -11.01 3.55
CA ALA A 391 -14.34 -11.30 4.85
C ALA A 391 -13.62 -10.09 5.45
N TRP A 392 -12.84 -9.36 4.65
CA TRP A 392 -12.16 -8.14 5.06
C TRP A 392 -13.13 -6.98 5.34
N LEU A 393 -14.13 -6.80 4.48
CA LEU A 393 -14.93 -5.59 4.45
C LEU A 393 -16.22 -5.69 5.26
N GLN A 394 -16.73 -6.90 5.52
CA GLN A 394 -17.97 -7.14 6.26
C GLN A 394 -19.09 -6.18 5.82
N PRO A 395 -19.56 -6.31 4.55
CA PRO A 395 -20.37 -5.29 3.90
C PRO A 395 -21.75 -5.07 4.55
N ASP A 396 -22.23 -6.06 5.30
CA ASP A 396 -23.48 -6.02 6.08
C ASP A 396 -23.40 -5.10 7.31
N LEU A 397 -22.22 -4.58 7.66
CA LEU A 397 -22.01 -3.75 8.83
C LEU A 397 -21.75 -2.28 8.49
N PRO A 398 -22.43 -1.35 9.18
CA PRO A 398 -22.11 0.07 9.07
C PRO A 398 -20.77 0.37 9.75
N THR A 399 -20.15 1.48 9.36
CA THR A 399 -18.84 1.93 9.86
C THR A 399 -18.82 2.11 11.38
N SER A 400 -19.91 2.62 11.96
CA SER A 400 -20.06 2.81 13.41
C SER A 400 -20.01 1.52 14.22
N ALA A 401 -20.12 0.36 13.58
CA ALA A 401 -19.99 -0.93 14.22
C ALA A 401 -18.53 -1.39 14.38
N PHE A 402 -17.54 -0.67 13.83
CA PHE A 402 -16.13 -1.03 13.88
C PHE A 402 -15.36 -0.24 14.94
N ALA A 403 -14.30 -0.86 15.45
CA ALA A 403 -13.25 -0.24 16.22
C ALA A 403 -11.97 -0.20 15.38
N ASN A 404 -11.11 0.79 15.69
CA ASN A 404 -9.79 0.88 15.07
C ASN A 404 -9.02 -0.44 15.23
N PRO A 405 -8.40 -0.99 14.16
CA PRO A 405 -7.83 -2.33 14.17
C PRO A 405 -6.66 -2.53 15.15
N GLN A 406 -6.00 -1.45 15.58
CA GLN A 406 -4.93 -1.50 16.58
C GLN A 406 -5.42 -1.18 18.01
N SER A 407 -6.70 -0.86 18.18
CA SER A 407 -7.26 -0.54 19.48
C SER A 407 -7.38 -1.77 20.38
N ARG A 408 -7.42 -1.52 21.70
CA ARG A 408 -7.75 -2.54 22.68
C ARG A 408 -9.14 -3.13 22.46
N ASP A 409 -10.11 -2.30 22.06
CA ASP A 409 -11.49 -2.74 21.83
C ASP A 409 -11.59 -3.78 20.71
N ALA A 410 -10.82 -3.62 19.62
CA ALA A 410 -10.74 -4.60 18.54
C ALA A 410 -10.27 -5.98 19.03
N ILE A 411 -9.38 -6.02 20.02
CA ILE A 411 -8.83 -7.25 20.59
C ILE A 411 -9.81 -7.89 21.57
N ASP A 412 -10.36 -7.09 22.49
CA ASP A 412 -11.23 -7.58 23.56
C ASP A 412 -12.67 -7.86 23.08
N TYR A 413 -13.03 -7.48 21.84
CA TYR A 413 -14.38 -7.67 21.29
C TYR A 413 -14.85 -9.12 21.32
N TRP A 414 -14.03 -10.07 20.85
CA TRP A 414 -14.41 -11.48 20.85
C TRP A 414 -14.60 -12.02 22.26
N ARG A 415 -13.76 -11.62 23.22
CA ARG A 415 -13.88 -12.09 24.61
C ARG A 415 -15.22 -11.70 25.23
N ARG A 416 -15.73 -10.51 24.88
CA ARG A 416 -17.01 -9.98 25.35
C ARG A 416 -18.22 -10.61 24.65
N ASN A 417 -18.14 -10.76 23.33
CA ASN A 417 -19.31 -11.04 22.49
C ASN A 417 -19.36 -12.45 21.89
N ARG A 418 -18.23 -13.18 21.92
CA ARG A 418 -18.05 -14.49 21.26
C ARG A 418 -18.34 -14.48 19.75
N ASP A 419 -18.30 -13.31 19.13
CA ASP A 419 -18.44 -13.13 17.68
C ASP A 419 -17.08 -13.27 17.00
N TRP A 420 -16.91 -14.35 16.23
CA TRP A 420 -15.68 -14.68 15.51
C TRP A 420 -15.35 -13.67 14.39
N ARG A 421 -16.36 -12.97 13.86
CA ARG A 421 -16.17 -11.97 12.80
C ARG A 421 -15.40 -10.74 13.32
N GLY A 422 -15.56 -10.46 14.61
CA GLY A 422 -15.02 -9.27 15.23
C GLY A 422 -15.63 -8.00 14.67
N ARG A 423 -15.08 -6.87 15.12
CA ARG A 423 -15.51 -5.52 14.70
C ARG A 423 -14.32 -4.65 14.38
N ALA A 424 -13.40 -5.19 13.60
CA ALA A 424 -12.17 -4.51 13.21
C ALA A 424 -11.75 -5.00 11.83
N SER A 425 -11.20 -4.08 11.03
CA SER A 425 -10.65 -4.36 9.71
C SER A 425 -9.61 -3.30 9.36
N PHE A 426 -8.53 -3.71 8.69
CA PHE A 426 -7.54 -2.79 8.14
C PHE A 426 -8.15 -1.81 7.13
N PHE A 427 -9.10 -2.28 6.31
CA PHE A 427 -9.69 -1.52 5.21
C PHE A 427 -10.95 -0.74 5.59
N ARG A 428 -11.51 -0.90 6.78
CA ARG A 428 -12.72 -0.16 7.20
C ARG A 428 -12.34 0.83 8.31
N ASP A 429 -13.29 1.65 8.76
CA ASP A 429 -13.18 2.56 9.92
C ASP A 429 -11.77 3.12 10.15
N GLY A 430 -10.99 2.54 11.08
CA GLY A 430 -9.60 2.84 11.42
C GLY A 430 -8.84 3.70 10.43
N TYR A 431 -8.36 3.13 9.32
CA TYR A 431 -7.48 3.84 8.38
C TYR A 431 -8.20 4.66 7.28
N ASN A 432 -9.53 4.72 7.30
CA ASN A 432 -10.32 5.65 6.48
C ASN A 432 -10.81 6.88 7.27
N PHE A 433 -10.75 6.81 8.60
CA PHE A 433 -11.19 7.89 9.51
C PHE A 433 -10.10 8.35 10.48
N SER A 434 -8.98 7.62 10.58
CA SER A 434 -7.81 7.97 11.40
C SER A 434 -6.56 8.13 10.55
N ILE A 435 -5.74 9.12 10.91
CA ILE A 435 -4.44 9.38 10.27
C ILE A 435 -3.46 8.26 10.63
N SER A 436 -2.80 7.69 9.62
CA SER A 436 -1.70 6.73 9.76
C SER A 436 -0.46 7.25 9.02
N THR A 437 0.39 6.37 8.47
CA THR A 437 1.28 6.76 7.38
C THR A 437 0.50 6.89 6.07
N GLN A 438 0.97 7.76 5.18
CA GLN A 438 0.30 8.06 3.92
C GLN A 438 0.01 6.79 3.10
N ASN A 439 0.97 5.89 2.93
CA ASN A 439 0.77 4.61 2.24
C ASN A 439 -0.33 3.73 2.86
N PHE A 440 -0.44 3.67 4.20
CA PHE A 440 -1.48 2.87 4.87
C PHE A 440 -2.87 3.42 4.57
N ASN A 441 -3.05 4.73 4.67
CA ASN A 441 -4.34 5.34 4.36
C ASN A 441 -4.70 5.11 2.88
N HIS A 442 -3.72 5.18 1.96
CA HIS A 442 -3.96 4.89 0.54
C HIS A 442 -4.39 3.45 0.30
N THR A 443 -3.65 2.47 0.83
CA THR A 443 -3.98 1.05 0.69
C THR A 443 -5.33 0.71 1.33
N ALA A 444 -5.63 1.27 2.52
CA ALA A 444 -6.89 1.06 3.20
C ALA A 444 -8.08 1.62 2.41
N ALA A 445 -8.00 2.87 1.95
CA ALA A 445 -9.05 3.50 1.15
C ALA A 445 -9.26 2.80 -0.19
N MET A 446 -8.18 2.34 -0.83
CA MET A 446 -8.24 1.61 -2.10
C MET A 446 -8.94 0.26 -1.91
N GLY A 447 -8.53 -0.53 -0.91
CA GLY A 447 -9.15 -1.82 -0.63
C GLY A 447 -10.62 -1.69 -0.22
N ALA A 448 -10.97 -0.64 0.53
CA ALA A 448 -12.35 -0.35 0.91
C ALA A 448 -13.23 -0.01 -0.30
N LEU A 449 -12.75 0.90 -1.16
CA LEU A 449 -13.53 1.42 -2.27
C LEU A 449 -13.63 0.41 -3.42
N LEU A 450 -12.50 -0.13 -3.88
CA LEU A 450 -12.45 -1.05 -5.01
C LEU A 450 -12.89 -2.47 -4.60
N GLY A 451 -12.43 -2.95 -3.45
CA GLY A 451 -12.92 -4.22 -2.88
C GLY A 451 -14.40 -4.14 -2.54
N GLY A 452 -14.89 -2.99 -2.08
CA GLY A 452 -16.31 -2.72 -1.85
C GLY A 452 -17.13 -2.77 -3.13
N ALA A 453 -16.65 -2.12 -4.19
CA ALA A 453 -17.30 -2.16 -5.52
C ALA A 453 -17.35 -3.58 -6.08
N LEU A 454 -16.27 -4.36 -5.93
CA LEU A 454 -16.18 -5.76 -6.37
C LEU A 454 -17.25 -6.67 -5.73
N ILE A 455 -17.63 -6.38 -4.48
CA ILE A 455 -18.62 -7.16 -3.72
C ILE A 455 -19.99 -6.47 -3.63
N GLU A 456 -20.18 -5.35 -4.32
CA GLU A 456 -21.40 -4.52 -4.27
C GLU A 456 -21.74 -4.04 -2.84
N GLY A 457 -20.72 -3.73 -2.05
CA GLY A 457 -20.87 -3.30 -0.65
C GLY A 457 -20.93 -1.78 -0.49
N GLU A 458 -22.12 -1.26 -0.14
CA GLU A 458 -22.34 0.19 0.02
C GLU A 458 -21.52 0.80 1.18
N HIS A 459 -21.52 0.18 2.37
CA HIS A 459 -20.79 0.71 3.52
C HIS A 459 -19.26 0.75 3.31
N PRO A 460 -18.59 -0.32 2.80
CA PRO A 460 -17.18 -0.24 2.45
C PRO A 460 -16.85 0.84 1.41
N MET A 461 -17.69 0.98 0.37
CA MET A 461 -17.49 2.03 -0.64
C MET A 461 -17.61 3.43 -0.05
N ALA A 462 -18.54 3.64 0.88
CA ALA A 462 -18.67 4.91 1.60
C ALA A 462 -17.42 5.23 2.45
N ASP A 463 -16.88 4.25 3.16
CA ASP A 463 -15.65 4.41 3.95
C ASP A 463 -14.44 4.74 3.08
N GLY A 464 -14.24 3.98 2.00
CA GLY A 464 -13.13 4.21 1.07
C GLY A 464 -13.21 5.58 0.41
N ARG A 465 -14.42 6.03 0.04
CA ARG A 465 -14.64 7.38 -0.51
C ARG A 465 -14.38 8.47 0.53
N HIS A 466 -14.79 8.25 1.78
CA HIS A 466 -14.45 9.16 2.87
C HIS A 466 -12.94 9.31 3.04
N GLY A 467 -12.21 8.18 3.09
CA GLY A 467 -10.75 8.16 3.16
C GLY A 467 -10.11 8.89 1.97
N LEU A 468 -10.57 8.60 0.75
CA LEU A 468 -10.08 9.22 -0.49
C LEU A 468 -10.21 10.74 -0.47
N GLU A 469 -11.35 11.29 -0.05
CA GLU A 469 -11.53 12.74 0.03
C GLU A 469 -10.78 13.36 1.22
N HIS A 470 -11.00 12.86 2.44
CA HIS A 470 -10.61 13.57 3.67
C HIS A 470 -9.15 13.33 4.03
N LEU A 471 -8.65 12.10 3.83
CA LEU A 471 -7.28 11.75 4.18
C LEU A 471 -6.36 11.90 2.97
N LEU A 472 -6.66 11.25 1.85
CA LEU A 472 -5.73 11.22 0.71
C LEU A 472 -5.66 12.59 0.02
N LEU A 473 -6.80 13.10 -0.45
CA LEU A 473 -6.85 14.36 -1.20
C LEU A 473 -6.58 15.57 -0.32
N ARG A 474 -7.39 15.77 0.74
CA ARG A 474 -7.29 16.97 1.59
C ARG A 474 -6.05 16.97 2.47
N PHE A 475 -5.82 15.89 3.23
CA PHE A 475 -4.77 15.87 4.25
C PHE A 475 -3.38 15.51 3.70
N TRP A 476 -3.27 14.49 2.84
CA TRP A 476 -1.96 14.03 2.36
C TRP A 476 -1.45 14.74 1.12
N ALA A 477 -2.32 15.19 0.22
CA ALA A 477 -1.91 15.79 -1.06
C ALA A 477 -1.99 17.33 -1.10
N PHE A 478 -2.98 17.93 -0.43
CA PHE A 478 -3.25 19.36 -0.53
C PHE A 478 -3.19 20.12 0.81
N LEU A 479 -2.82 19.49 1.93
CA LEU A 479 -2.64 20.20 3.19
C LEU A 479 -1.40 21.12 3.16
N ASP A 480 -0.34 20.68 2.48
CA ASP A 480 0.89 21.44 2.31
C ASP A 480 1.47 21.31 0.88
N GLY A 481 2.64 21.91 0.64
CA GLY A 481 3.28 21.95 -0.67
C GLY A 481 4.02 20.67 -1.06
N THR A 482 4.10 19.68 -0.17
CA THR A 482 4.88 18.46 -0.38
C THR A 482 4.04 17.21 -0.04
N SER A 483 4.71 16.09 0.19
CA SER A 483 4.11 14.83 0.64
C SER A 483 5.03 14.23 1.69
N GLN A 484 4.43 13.53 2.67
CA GLN A 484 5.18 12.81 3.72
C GLN A 484 6.27 11.90 3.12
N GLU A 485 5.92 11.25 2.01
CA GLU A 485 6.73 10.21 1.37
C GLU A 485 7.56 10.77 0.22
N MET A 486 7.71 12.10 0.10
CA MET A 486 8.40 12.63 -1.06
C MET A 486 9.85 12.14 -1.14
N LEU A 487 10.14 11.46 -2.26
CA LEU A 487 11.37 10.72 -2.55
C LEU A 487 11.75 9.67 -1.51
N ASP A 488 10.75 9.04 -0.91
CA ASP A 488 10.89 7.67 -0.47
C ASP A 488 10.52 6.75 -1.63
N PRO A 489 11.48 6.17 -2.38
CA PRO A 489 11.15 5.34 -3.53
C PRO A 489 10.28 4.15 -3.13
N TYR A 490 10.38 3.69 -1.89
CA TYR A 490 9.63 2.55 -1.40
C TYR A 490 8.17 2.95 -1.08
N TYR A 491 7.95 3.84 -0.11
CA TYR A 491 6.59 4.16 0.34
C TYR A 491 5.79 4.98 -0.70
N LEU A 492 6.44 5.92 -1.40
CA LEU A 492 5.75 6.72 -2.42
C LEU A 492 5.29 5.86 -3.59
N SER A 493 6.00 4.77 -3.89
CA SER A 493 5.61 3.85 -4.95
C SER A 493 4.31 3.11 -4.61
N ILE A 494 4.15 2.62 -3.36
CA ILE A 494 2.88 2.04 -2.88
C ILE A 494 1.74 3.08 -3.00
N THR A 495 2.00 4.29 -2.50
CA THR A 495 1.04 5.40 -2.58
C THR A 495 0.63 5.71 -4.03
N LEU A 496 1.60 5.83 -4.95
CA LEU A 496 1.35 6.15 -6.34
C LEU A 496 0.60 5.03 -7.08
N SER A 497 0.91 3.76 -6.79
CA SER A 497 0.17 2.59 -7.27
C SER A 497 -1.31 2.71 -6.89
N ALA A 498 -1.62 2.96 -5.61
CA ALA A 498 -3.00 3.14 -5.16
C ALA A 498 -3.70 4.36 -5.79
N GLN A 499 -3.00 5.49 -5.96
CA GLN A 499 -3.53 6.66 -6.66
C GLN A 499 -3.95 6.31 -8.09
N LYS A 500 -3.14 5.52 -8.79
CA LYS A 500 -3.46 5.05 -10.14
C LYS A 500 -4.67 4.13 -10.16
N MET A 501 -4.79 3.24 -9.17
CA MET A 501 -5.96 2.38 -9.03
C MET A 501 -7.27 3.17 -8.88
N PHE A 502 -7.27 4.26 -8.11
CA PHE A 502 -8.44 5.15 -8.04
C PHE A 502 -8.74 5.84 -9.37
N ALA A 503 -7.71 6.39 -10.03
CA ALA A 503 -7.87 7.11 -11.29
C ALA A 503 -8.47 6.24 -12.40
N ASP A 504 -8.04 4.97 -12.46
CA ASP A 504 -8.41 4.05 -13.53
C ASP A 504 -9.70 3.26 -13.24
N PHE A 505 -9.87 2.82 -11.99
CA PHE A 505 -10.87 1.83 -11.61
C PHE A 505 -11.85 2.32 -10.53
N GLY A 506 -11.73 3.58 -10.08
CA GLY A 506 -12.71 4.19 -9.17
C GLY A 506 -14.14 3.99 -9.67
N PRO A 507 -15.09 3.56 -8.82
CA PRO A 507 -16.40 3.10 -9.28
C PRO A 507 -17.25 4.23 -9.87
N THR A 508 -17.13 5.45 -9.31
CA THR A 508 -17.86 6.63 -9.78
C THR A 508 -16.93 7.63 -10.49
N PRO A 509 -17.46 8.54 -11.34
CA PRO A 509 -16.64 9.57 -11.98
C PRO A 509 -15.88 10.47 -10.99
N ILE A 510 -16.47 10.82 -9.83
CA ILE A 510 -15.80 11.65 -8.83
C ILE A 510 -14.62 10.92 -8.19
N ASP A 511 -14.74 9.61 -7.94
CA ASP A 511 -13.64 8.79 -7.42
C ASP A 511 -12.45 8.78 -8.38
N ARG A 512 -12.73 8.61 -9.69
CA ARG A 512 -11.70 8.64 -10.74
C ARG A 512 -11.06 10.01 -10.89
N LEU A 513 -11.83 11.09 -10.81
CA LEU A 513 -11.29 12.45 -10.91
C LEU A 513 -10.43 12.81 -9.69
N MET A 514 -10.82 12.40 -8.47
CA MET A 514 -9.97 12.55 -7.28
C MET A 514 -8.65 11.77 -7.45
N GLY A 515 -8.73 10.52 -7.92
CA GLY A 515 -7.56 9.72 -8.26
C GLY A 515 -6.67 10.38 -9.31
N ARG A 516 -7.23 10.92 -10.40
CA ARG A 516 -6.50 11.61 -11.46
C ARG A 516 -5.75 12.84 -10.94
N ILE A 517 -6.40 13.65 -10.10
CA ILE A 517 -5.79 14.84 -9.49
C ILE A 517 -4.62 14.44 -8.57
N LEU A 518 -4.77 13.36 -7.80
CA LEU A 518 -3.68 12.81 -6.98
C LEU A 518 -2.50 12.36 -7.85
N VAL A 519 -2.77 11.62 -8.94
CA VAL A 519 -1.73 11.19 -9.90
C VAL A 519 -1.05 12.40 -10.54
N ASP A 520 -1.80 13.38 -11.04
CA ASP A 520 -1.25 14.62 -11.63
C ASP A 520 -0.33 15.34 -10.64
N ARG A 521 -0.78 15.49 -9.40
CA ARG A 521 -0.01 16.15 -8.33
C ARG A 521 1.30 15.41 -8.03
N THR A 522 1.24 14.08 -7.86
CA THR A 522 2.43 13.28 -7.56
C THR A 522 3.41 13.26 -8.75
N LEU A 523 2.90 13.13 -9.98
CA LEU A 523 3.75 13.17 -11.18
C LEU A 523 4.40 14.54 -11.34
N GLU A 524 3.70 15.63 -11.06
CA GLU A 524 4.31 16.96 -11.08
C GLU A 524 5.47 17.05 -10.08
N MET A 525 5.26 16.55 -8.85
CA MET A 525 6.32 16.54 -7.83
C MET A 525 7.55 15.77 -8.29
N LEU A 526 7.35 14.58 -8.86
CA LEU A 526 8.42 13.72 -9.37
C LEU A 526 9.16 14.39 -10.54
N VAL A 527 8.44 14.94 -11.52
CA VAL A 527 9.04 15.60 -12.69
C VAL A 527 9.79 16.87 -12.29
N SER A 528 9.32 17.60 -11.28
CA SER A 528 10.00 18.80 -10.76
C SER A 528 11.38 18.50 -10.17
N VAL A 529 11.59 17.30 -9.63
CA VAL A 529 12.87 16.90 -9.02
C VAL A 529 13.65 15.88 -9.85
N HIS A 530 13.09 15.39 -10.96
CA HIS A 530 13.75 14.47 -11.88
C HIS A 530 14.79 15.20 -12.73
N HIS A 531 16.03 14.74 -12.75
CA HIS A 531 17.06 15.31 -13.62
C HIS A 531 17.34 14.41 -14.83
N PRO A 532 17.15 14.89 -16.08
CA PRO A 532 17.29 14.06 -17.29
C PRO A 532 18.66 13.44 -17.47
N LYS A 533 19.74 14.22 -17.21
CA LYS A 533 21.11 13.71 -17.31
C LYS A 533 21.50 12.76 -16.18
N LEU A 534 21.01 12.97 -14.95
CA LEU A 534 21.30 12.04 -13.86
C LEU A 534 20.45 10.77 -13.94
N ARG A 535 19.30 10.82 -14.63
CA ARG A 535 18.24 9.81 -14.57
C ARG A 535 17.84 9.46 -13.13
N ARG A 536 17.82 10.48 -12.28
CA ARG A 536 17.60 10.39 -10.83
C ARG A 536 16.74 11.55 -10.34
N PHE A 537 16.13 11.35 -9.18
CA PHE A 537 15.42 12.40 -8.46
C PHE A 537 16.37 13.08 -7.47
N VAL A 538 16.49 14.40 -7.52
CA VAL A 538 17.36 15.21 -6.65
C VAL A 538 16.52 15.97 -5.63
N SER A 539 16.79 15.79 -4.36
CA SER A 539 15.80 15.24 -3.44
C SER A 539 16.22 15.07 -1.97
N SER A 540 15.71 15.85 -1.02
CA SER A 540 15.74 15.44 0.40
C SER A 540 14.69 14.35 0.66
N SER A 541 14.95 13.47 1.64
CA SER A 541 14.02 12.41 2.03
C SER A 541 14.15 12.05 3.50
N GLY A 542 12.99 11.84 4.13
CA GLY A 542 12.90 11.50 5.54
C GLY A 542 12.99 10.00 5.82
N ARG A 543 12.70 9.15 4.83
CA ARG A 543 12.57 7.70 5.04
C ARG A 543 13.20 6.86 3.93
N ALA A 544 13.84 7.49 2.94
CA ALA A 544 14.56 6.77 1.88
C ALA A 544 15.61 5.83 2.46
N ARG A 545 15.72 4.65 1.89
CA ARG A 545 16.88 3.77 2.09
C ARG A 545 18.04 4.28 1.24
N MET A 546 19.27 4.03 1.67
CA MET A 546 20.44 4.43 0.89
C MET A 546 20.51 3.74 -0.48
N SER A 547 19.97 2.51 -0.61
CA SER A 547 19.80 1.84 -1.90
C SER A 547 18.98 2.69 -2.88
N GLY A 548 17.85 3.26 -2.45
CA GLY A 548 16.99 4.12 -3.27
C GLY A 548 17.64 5.44 -3.71
N VAL A 549 18.63 5.92 -2.96
CA VAL A 549 19.42 7.11 -3.32
C VAL A 549 20.47 6.78 -4.37
N LEU A 550 21.11 5.60 -4.24
CA LEU A 550 22.30 5.23 -5.01
C LEU A 550 21.97 4.41 -6.27
N VAL A 551 21.14 3.38 -6.16
CA VAL A 551 20.94 2.37 -7.21
C VAL A 551 19.48 1.95 -7.44
N GLU A 552 18.71 1.67 -6.39
CA GLU A 552 17.38 1.05 -6.47
C GLU A 552 16.39 1.98 -7.18
N GLN A 553 15.56 1.39 -8.03
CA GLN A 553 14.53 2.05 -8.82
C GLN A 553 13.20 1.32 -8.63
N ASP A 554 12.34 1.88 -7.79
CA ASP A 554 10.99 1.37 -7.55
C ASP A 554 9.98 2.04 -8.50
N GLY A 555 8.69 1.72 -8.36
CA GLY A 555 7.66 2.06 -9.34
C GLY A 555 7.49 3.54 -9.69
N ILE A 556 7.89 4.49 -8.82
CA ILE A 556 7.95 5.92 -9.18
C ILE A 556 8.86 6.19 -10.40
N TYR A 557 9.94 5.44 -10.58
CA TYR A 557 10.80 5.55 -11.76
C TYR A 557 10.13 4.96 -12.99
N GLY A 558 9.42 3.83 -12.84
CA GLY A 558 8.65 3.21 -13.90
C GLY A 558 7.54 4.13 -14.43
N ALA A 559 6.80 4.79 -13.53
CA ALA A 559 5.73 5.71 -13.91
C ALA A 559 6.28 6.86 -14.79
N VAL A 560 7.37 7.51 -14.35
CA VAL A 560 8.04 8.58 -15.12
C VAL A 560 8.66 8.02 -16.42
N HIS A 561 9.17 6.79 -16.41
CA HIS A 561 9.75 6.15 -17.59
C HIS A 561 8.72 5.97 -18.70
N THR A 562 7.48 5.58 -18.38
CA THR A 562 6.40 5.48 -19.37
C THR A 562 5.87 6.83 -19.85
N ALA A 563 6.17 7.92 -19.13
CA ALA A 563 5.85 9.29 -19.54
C ALA A 563 7.00 9.98 -20.32
N SER A 564 8.13 9.30 -20.53
CA SER A 564 9.33 9.81 -21.21
C SER A 564 9.53 9.12 -22.56
N ARG A 565 9.88 9.90 -23.60
CA ARG A 565 10.20 9.36 -24.93
C ARG A 565 11.50 8.59 -24.91
N HIS A 566 12.47 9.01 -24.10
CA HIS A 566 13.79 8.36 -24.02
C HIS A 566 13.89 7.29 -22.92
N GLY A 567 12.91 7.26 -22.01
CA GLY A 567 12.94 6.46 -20.80
C GLY A 567 13.91 6.99 -19.73
N VAL A 568 13.53 6.85 -18.46
CA VAL A 568 14.34 7.37 -17.33
C VAL A 568 14.99 6.30 -16.45
N VAL A 569 14.66 5.02 -16.61
CA VAL A 569 15.31 3.97 -15.80
C VAL A 569 16.71 3.64 -16.31
N ASN A 570 17.57 3.30 -15.36
CA ASN A 570 18.88 2.72 -15.53
C ASN A 570 18.78 1.19 -15.48
N TYR A 571 19.81 0.48 -15.96
CA TYR A 571 19.92 -0.99 -15.83
C TYR A 571 18.76 -1.82 -16.44
N LEU A 572 18.15 -1.38 -17.54
CA LEU A 572 17.13 -2.16 -18.26
C LEU A 572 17.60 -3.55 -18.73
N ASP A 573 18.91 -3.76 -18.79
CA ASP A 573 19.55 -5.05 -19.08
C ASP A 573 19.55 -6.03 -17.90
N GLN A 574 19.20 -5.57 -16.68
CA GLN A 574 19.19 -6.40 -15.48
C GLN A 574 17.81 -7.04 -15.24
N PRO A 575 17.77 -8.31 -14.79
CA PRO A 575 16.52 -8.96 -14.42
C PRO A 575 15.92 -8.33 -13.16
N ALA A 576 14.65 -8.63 -12.84
CA ALA A 576 13.95 -8.08 -11.67
C ALA A 576 14.67 -8.32 -10.33
N ASP A 577 15.41 -9.41 -10.19
CA ASP A 577 16.21 -9.75 -9.00
C ASP A 577 17.68 -9.29 -9.08
N GLY A 578 18.01 -8.52 -10.12
CA GLY A 578 19.35 -8.00 -10.40
C GLY A 578 19.90 -7.15 -9.27
N ARG A 579 21.22 -7.25 -9.06
CA ARG A 579 21.94 -6.54 -8.00
C ARG A 579 23.21 -5.87 -8.51
N VAL A 580 23.51 -4.70 -7.97
CA VAL A 580 24.75 -3.95 -8.23
C VAL A 580 25.32 -3.52 -6.89
N GLN A 581 26.62 -3.80 -6.66
CA GLN A 581 27.27 -3.60 -5.35
C GLN A 581 26.51 -4.30 -4.19
N GLY A 582 25.83 -5.41 -4.48
CA GLY A 582 24.99 -6.15 -3.52
C GLY A 582 23.62 -5.52 -3.21
N MET A 583 23.35 -4.31 -3.70
CA MET A 583 22.07 -3.60 -3.56
C MET A 583 21.11 -3.97 -4.71
N PRO A 584 19.79 -3.99 -4.49
CA PRO A 584 18.83 -4.30 -5.55
C PRO A 584 18.77 -3.17 -6.59
N VAL A 585 18.66 -3.56 -7.87
CA VAL A 585 18.45 -2.60 -8.97
C VAL A 585 16.99 -2.13 -8.99
N TRP A 586 16.05 -3.06 -8.77
CA TRP A 586 14.62 -2.82 -8.83
C TRP A 586 13.98 -2.90 -7.45
N GLY A 587 13.00 -2.03 -7.20
CA GLY A 587 12.15 -2.12 -6.01
C GLY A 587 11.22 -3.34 -6.09
N TYR A 588 10.83 -3.87 -4.94
CA TYR A 588 10.07 -5.12 -4.83
C TYR A 588 8.58 -4.93 -4.50
N ASP A 589 8.18 -3.75 -3.99
CA ASP A 589 6.79 -3.51 -3.58
C ASP A 589 5.96 -2.78 -4.66
N PHE A 590 6.57 -2.04 -5.60
CA PHE A 590 5.93 -1.64 -6.87
C PHE A 590 6.84 -1.92 -8.08
N PRO A 591 7.11 -3.21 -8.35
CA PRO A 591 8.06 -3.64 -9.38
C PRO A 591 7.67 -3.20 -10.82
N PRO A 592 8.65 -3.14 -11.75
CA PRO A 592 8.44 -2.67 -13.13
C PRO A 592 7.26 -3.31 -13.86
N GLY A 593 7.05 -4.62 -13.72
CA GLY A 593 5.95 -5.29 -14.40
C GLY A 593 4.55 -4.86 -13.91
N ARG A 594 4.38 -4.51 -12.61
CA ARG A 594 3.11 -3.94 -12.11
C ARG A 594 2.87 -2.56 -12.71
N VAL A 595 3.92 -1.74 -12.79
CA VAL A 595 3.83 -0.42 -13.44
C VAL A 595 3.38 -0.58 -14.88
N ALA A 596 3.95 -1.54 -15.61
CA ALA A 596 3.58 -1.81 -17.00
C ALA A 596 2.09 -2.12 -17.16
N ILE A 597 1.50 -2.91 -16.26
CA ILE A 597 0.06 -3.22 -16.28
C ILE A 597 -0.79 -1.99 -15.95
N GLN A 598 -0.44 -1.24 -14.91
CA GLN A 598 -1.16 -0.01 -14.55
C GLN A 598 -1.07 1.09 -15.64
N SER A 599 -0.02 1.07 -16.47
CA SER A 599 0.14 1.99 -17.61
C SER A 599 -0.78 1.69 -18.79
N GLN A 600 -1.42 0.52 -18.86
CA GLN A 600 -2.21 0.11 -20.03
C GLN A 600 -3.51 0.92 -20.14
N ARG A 601 -4.21 1.12 -19.01
CA ARG A 601 -5.55 1.73 -19.00
C ARG A 601 -5.54 3.22 -19.39
N ALA A 602 -4.65 3.99 -18.79
CA ALA A 602 -4.52 5.43 -18.99
C ALA A 602 -3.07 5.87 -18.69
N PRO A 603 -2.56 6.95 -19.30
CA PRO A 603 -1.18 7.34 -19.08
C PRO A 603 -1.01 7.99 -17.70
N TRP A 604 0.21 7.93 -17.16
CA TRP A 604 0.55 8.59 -15.91
C TRP A 604 0.52 10.11 -16.01
N ALA A 605 0.81 10.67 -17.17
CA ALA A 605 0.76 12.10 -17.46
C ALA A 605 0.36 12.33 -18.93
N PRO A 606 -0.14 13.52 -19.29
CA PRO A 606 -0.34 13.91 -20.68
C PRO A 606 0.97 13.85 -21.51
N ASP A 607 0.86 13.54 -22.79
CA ASP A 607 2.02 13.30 -23.68
C ASP A 607 3.01 14.47 -23.76
N TRP A 608 2.53 15.71 -23.61
CA TRP A 608 3.39 16.90 -23.64
C TRP A 608 4.34 16.99 -22.44
N VAL A 609 4.04 16.31 -21.33
CA VAL A 609 4.92 16.26 -20.14
C VAL A 609 6.24 15.56 -20.46
N ALA A 610 6.30 14.72 -21.50
CA ALA A 610 7.55 14.10 -21.94
C ALA A 610 8.64 15.14 -22.25
N GLY A 611 8.28 16.31 -22.80
CA GLY A 611 9.24 17.40 -23.05
C GLY A 611 9.85 17.97 -21.77
N LEU A 612 9.09 18.01 -20.67
CA LEU A 612 9.60 18.44 -19.36
C LEU A 612 10.43 17.38 -18.65
N ILE A 613 10.37 16.13 -19.09
CA ILE A 613 11.22 15.05 -18.58
C ILE A 613 12.51 15.01 -19.39
N ASP A 614 12.40 14.89 -20.71
CA ASP A 614 13.52 14.62 -21.61
C ASP A 614 14.32 15.89 -21.97
N ASP A 615 13.60 16.97 -22.30
CA ASP A 615 14.13 18.24 -22.80
C ASP A 615 14.01 19.35 -21.74
N LYS A 616 14.03 18.97 -20.45
CA LYS A 616 13.82 19.86 -19.32
C LYS A 616 14.66 21.15 -19.45
N PRO A 617 14.04 22.35 -19.41
CA PRO A 617 14.78 23.60 -19.49
C PRO A 617 15.50 23.83 -18.16
N VAL A 618 16.80 23.54 -18.15
CA VAL A 618 17.66 23.77 -16.98
C VAL A 618 18.23 25.20 -17.03
N PRO A 619 18.33 25.91 -15.89
CA PRO A 619 18.06 25.37 -14.57
C PRO A 619 16.57 25.23 -14.23
N PHE A 620 16.28 24.26 -13.36
CA PHE A 620 14.94 23.98 -12.87
C PHE A 620 14.95 24.00 -11.34
N GLU A 621 13.89 24.51 -10.72
CA GLU A 621 13.84 24.63 -9.27
C GLU A 621 12.46 24.38 -8.67
N GLU A 622 12.48 24.06 -7.38
CA GLU A 622 11.31 23.77 -6.58
C GLU A 622 11.50 24.31 -5.17
N THR A 623 10.48 24.98 -4.66
CA THR A 623 10.34 25.38 -3.25
C THR A 623 8.99 24.95 -2.73
N SER A 624 8.96 24.26 -1.59
CA SER A 624 7.70 23.86 -0.94
C SER A 624 7.73 24.09 0.56
N ALA A 625 6.56 24.47 1.07
CA ALA A 625 6.22 24.45 2.48
C ALA A 625 5.90 23.02 2.93
N GLU A 626 6.54 22.59 4.02
CA GLU A 626 6.30 21.31 4.69
C GLU A 626 5.78 21.60 6.11
N THR A 627 4.48 21.34 6.33
CA THR A 627 3.85 21.59 7.65
C THR A 627 3.95 20.39 8.59
N LEU A 628 4.40 19.25 8.04
CA LEU A 628 4.52 17.93 8.66
C LEU A 628 3.22 17.51 9.37
N ARG A 629 2.10 17.64 8.67
CA ARG A 629 0.72 17.38 9.14
C ARG A 629 0.10 18.53 9.93
N GLY A 630 0.37 19.77 9.53
CA GLY A 630 -0.22 20.97 10.14
C GLY A 630 0.37 21.41 11.48
N ASN A 631 1.46 20.76 11.94
CA ASN A 631 2.09 21.05 13.23
C ASN A 631 3.06 22.24 13.17
N PHE A 632 3.74 22.44 12.04
CA PHE A 632 4.70 23.55 11.87
C PHE A 632 4.02 24.78 11.27
N LYS A 633 3.90 25.84 12.08
CA LYS A 633 3.43 27.17 11.69
C LYS A 633 4.40 28.22 12.27
N PRO A 634 5.22 28.91 11.46
CA PRO A 634 5.37 28.77 10.00
C PRO A 634 5.91 27.39 9.57
N PRO A 635 5.75 26.98 8.30
CA PRO A 635 6.19 25.67 7.81
C PRO A 635 7.72 25.55 7.77
N LEU A 636 8.18 24.31 7.65
CA LEU A 636 9.55 23.98 7.22
C LEU A 636 9.65 24.15 5.70
N TRP A 637 10.88 24.25 5.18
CA TRP A 637 11.11 24.58 3.77
C TRP A 637 11.99 23.56 3.07
N ARG A 638 11.48 23.04 1.95
CA ARG A 638 12.20 22.17 1.05
C ARG A 638 12.60 22.91 -0.22
N ARG A 639 13.80 22.63 -0.72
CA ARG A 639 14.35 23.19 -1.95
C ARG A 639 14.98 22.09 -2.80
N ALA A 640 14.78 22.17 -4.12
CA ALA A 640 15.56 21.43 -5.09
C ALA A 640 15.99 22.35 -6.23
N TRP A 641 17.20 22.13 -6.74
CA TRP A 641 17.78 22.84 -7.87
C TRP A 641 18.44 21.84 -8.81
N LEU A 642 18.11 21.93 -10.09
CA LEU A 642 18.65 21.10 -11.15
C LEU A 642 19.43 22.00 -12.11
N GLY A 643 20.75 21.83 -12.17
CA GLY A 643 21.63 22.44 -13.16
C GLY A 643 21.69 21.60 -14.44
N ALA A 644 22.72 21.83 -15.27
CA ALA A 644 22.87 21.09 -16.53
C ALA A 644 23.37 19.66 -16.31
N TRP A 645 24.34 19.52 -15.39
CA TRP A 645 25.04 18.26 -15.14
C TRP A 645 25.01 17.83 -13.67
N HIS A 646 24.31 18.59 -12.83
CA HIS A 646 24.27 18.39 -11.40
C HIS A 646 22.93 18.83 -10.79
N GLY A 647 22.66 18.42 -9.56
CA GLY A 647 21.56 18.96 -8.77
C GLY A 647 21.87 18.98 -7.28
N LEU A 648 21.23 19.90 -6.58
CA LEU A 648 21.31 20.08 -5.13
C LEU A 648 19.90 20.15 -4.53
N ALA A 649 19.65 19.42 -3.46
CA ALA A 649 18.42 19.54 -2.70
C ALA A 649 18.65 19.43 -1.20
N SER A 650 17.75 20.06 -0.45
CA SER A 650 17.74 20.03 1.00
C SER A 650 16.36 20.33 1.57
N THR A 651 16.18 19.96 2.83
CA THR A 651 15.15 20.54 3.69
C THR A 651 15.86 21.33 4.80
N ASP A 652 15.32 22.48 5.16
CA ASP A 652 15.92 23.34 6.17
C ASP A 652 16.08 22.64 7.52
N ILE A 653 15.08 21.85 7.94
CA ILE A 653 15.06 21.07 9.17
C ILE A 653 14.36 19.73 8.91
N ARG A 654 15.07 18.59 8.94
CA ARG A 654 14.44 17.26 8.70
C ARG A 654 14.95 16.15 9.61
N GLY A 655 16.26 16.06 9.82
CA GLY A 655 16.87 15.21 10.85
C GLY A 655 16.64 13.72 10.65
N ARG A 656 16.77 13.25 9.41
CA ARG A 656 16.56 11.84 9.06
C ARG A 656 17.62 11.36 8.03
N THR A 657 17.21 10.64 7.00
CA THR A 657 18.15 9.81 6.23
C THR A 657 18.92 10.56 5.15
N VAL A 658 18.26 11.52 4.47
CA VAL A 658 18.87 12.37 3.45
C VAL A 658 18.39 13.80 3.63
N ASP A 659 19.11 14.57 4.43
CA ASP A 659 18.78 15.98 4.70
C ASP A 659 19.33 16.92 3.62
N VAL A 660 20.52 16.61 3.07
CA VAL A 660 21.17 17.31 1.96
C VAL A 660 21.65 16.27 0.95
N LEU A 661 21.27 16.45 -0.33
CA LEU A 661 21.65 15.60 -1.45
C LEU A 661 22.25 16.44 -2.57
N GLY A 662 23.50 16.16 -2.91
CA GLY A 662 24.12 16.60 -4.16
C GLY A 662 24.32 15.40 -5.09
N GLN A 663 23.99 15.53 -6.38
CA GLN A 663 24.27 14.50 -7.37
C GLN A 663 24.75 15.13 -8.68
N TRP A 664 25.63 14.44 -9.39
CA TRP A 664 26.19 14.93 -10.66
C TRP A 664 26.61 13.79 -11.58
N VAL A 665 26.66 14.08 -12.88
CA VAL A 665 27.32 13.19 -13.86
C VAL A 665 28.78 13.58 -14.03
N ARG A 666 29.60 12.59 -14.34
CA ARG A 666 31.04 12.81 -14.56
C ARG A 666 31.37 13.18 -16.00
N GLU A 667 30.57 12.71 -16.93
CA GLU A 667 30.72 12.97 -18.37
C GLU A 667 29.53 13.78 -18.89
N ALA A 668 29.70 14.53 -19.98
CA ALA A 668 28.64 15.29 -20.63
C ALA A 668 27.63 14.39 -21.38
N ARG A 669 27.10 13.37 -20.71
CA ARG A 669 26.09 12.45 -21.22
C ARG A 669 25.12 12.03 -20.11
N PRO A 670 23.91 11.58 -20.45
CA PRO A 670 23.04 10.95 -19.47
C PRO A 670 23.71 9.74 -18.81
N ALA A 671 23.54 9.61 -17.50
CA ALA A 671 23.86 8.41 -16.76
C ALA A 671 22.95 7.27 -17.19
N THR A 672 23.53 6.08 -17.27
CA THR A 672 22.80 4.83 -17.49
C THR A 672 22.99 3.83 -16.35
N ARG A 673 23.94 4.14 -15.46
CA ARG A 673 24.40 3.30 -14.35
C ARG A 673 24.88 4.19 -13.19
N MET A 674 24.93 3.65 -11.98
CA MET A 674 25.41 4.37 -10.78
C MET A 674 26.90 4.73 -10.88
N GLU A 675 27.67 3.99 -11.66
CA GLU A 675 29.08 4.27 -11.93
C GLU A 675 29.27 5.57 -12.71
N ASP A 676 28.25 6.09 -13.40
CA ASP A 676 28.31 7.36 -14.13
C ASP A 676 28.12 8.59 -13.21
N LEU A 677 27.74 8.36 -11.94
CA LEU A 677 27.24 9.38 -11.02
C LEU A 677 28.16 9.60 -9.83
N GLY A 678 28.41 10.84 -9.46
CA GLY A 678 28.84 11.20 -8.11
C GLY A 678 27.64 11.55 -7.24
N THR A 679 27.72 11.22 -5.95
CA THR A 679 26.68 11.60 -4.97
C THR A 679 27.34 12.15 -3.71
N LEU A 680 26.68 13.14 -3.10
CA LEU A 680 27.04 13.74 -1.83
C LEU A 680 25.87 13.64 -0.87
N THR A 681 26.15 13.17 0.36
CA THR A 681 25.19 13.16 1.48
C THR A 681 25.85 13.74 2.72
N VAL A 682 25.07 14.39 3.59
CA VAL A 682 25.59 15.06 4.80
C VAL A 682 24.93 14.49 6.05
N ARG A 683 25.70 14.27 7.12
CA ARG A 683 25.20 13.88 8.45
C ARG A 683 26.04 14.48 9.58
N TYR A 684 25.46 14.56 10.77
CA TYR A 684 26.22 14.75 12.00
C TYR A 684 26.43 13.40 12.70
N ALA A 685 27.69 13.00 12.86
CA ALA A 685 28.06 11.67 13.34
C ALA A 685 28.88 11.74 14.64
N ALA A 686 28.74 10.70 15.47
CA ALA A 686 29.59 10.45 16.61
C ALA A 686 30.40 9.17 16.38
N ASN A 687 31.65 9.15 16.85
CA ASN A 687 32.56 8.00 16.75
C ASN A 687 32.81 7.56 15.30
N THR A 688 32.01 6.61 14.79
CA THR A 688 32.15 6.05 13.45
C THR A 688 31.16 6.73 12.50
N PRO A 689 31.64 7.37 11.41
CA PRO A 689 30.78 8.03 10.43
C PRO A 689 30.08 7.03 9.49
N ASP A 690 29.19 6.20 10.02
CA ASP A 690 28.37 5.31 9.20
C ASP A 690 27.29 6.11 8.44
N LEU A 691 27.53 6.29 7.14
CA LEU A 691 26.63 6.99 6.24
C LEU A 691 25.70 6.05 5.46
N ALA A 692 25.87 4.73 5.56
CA ALA A 692 25.15 3.77 4.73
C ALA A 692 24.01 3.09 5.49
N THR A 693 24.23 2.76 6.77
CA THR A 693 23.26 1.98 7.54
C THR A 693 21.97 2.77 7.77
N THR A 694 20.85 2.11 7.45
CA THR A 694 19.50 2.60 7.75
C THR A 694 18.69 1.45 8.35
N GLN A 695 17.89 1.74 9.37
CA GLN A 695 16.92 0.82 9.97
C GLN A 695 15.53 1.37 9.70
N GLU A 696 14.68 0.60 9.01
CA GLU A 696 13.32 1.03 8.60
C GLU A 696 13.32 2.37 7.84
N GLY A 697 14.41 2.65 7.11
CA GLY A 697 14.58 3.92 6.39
C GLY A 697 15.04 5.09 7.26
N MET A 698 15.46 4.87 8.51
CA MET A 698 16.04 5.87 9.43
C MET A 698 17.54 5.62 9.62
N ALA A 699 18.36 6.67 9.51
CA ALA A 699 19.79 6.59 9.79
C ALA A 699 20.12 6.89 11.27
N PRO A 700 21.10 6.20 11.89
CA PRO A 700 21.64 6.62 13.18
C PRO A 700 22.35 7.97 13.01
N ALA A 701 21.94 8.97 13.79
CA ALA A 701 22.50 10.32 13.74
C ALA A 701 22.71 10.86 15.15
N ALA A 702 23.90 11.42 15.40
CA ALA A 702 24.25 12.03 16.69
C ALA A 702 23.83 13.50 16.80
N GLY A 703 23.29 14.04 15.72
CA GLY A 703 22.90 15.43 15.62
C GLY A 703 22.02 15.72 14.43
N LEU A 704 21.90 17.00 14.10
CA LEU A 704 20.98 17.54 13.09
C LEU A 704 21.71 18.56 12.21
N PRO A 705 21.70 18.39 10.87
CA PRO A 705 22.00 19.48 9.96
C PRO A 705 20.80 20.44 9.81
N LEU A 706 21.09 21.72 9.64
CA LEU A 706 20.13 22.79 9.39
C LEU A 706 20.60 23.57 8.16
N THR A 707 19.73 23.72 7.17
CA THR A 707 20.18 24.15 5.83
C THR A 707 19.42 25.38 5.34
N PHE A 708 20.16 26.38 4.85
CA PHE A 708 19.62 27.42 4.00
C PHE A 708 20.14 27.24 2.57
N GLN A 709 19.30 26.73 1.68
CA GLN A 709 19.62 26.56 0.27
C GLN A 709 19.02 27.67 -0.61
N SER A 710 19.83 28.18 -1.54
CA SER A 710 19.39 28.99 -2.67
C SER A 710 20.05 28.46 -3.93
N ARG A 711 19.24 28.00 -4.90
CA ARG A 711 19.73 27.41 -6.16
C ARG A 711 20.75 26.29 -5.91
N ASN A 712 21.91 26.34 -6.58
CA ASN A 712 23.06 25.44 -6.49
C ASN A 712 23.95 25.64 -5.24
N ARG A 713 23.50 26.45 -4.27
CA ARG A 713 24.28 26.86 -3.09
C ARG A 713 23.53 26.57 -1.79
N ALA A 714 24.23 26.16 -0.75
CA ALA A 714 23.66 25.94 0.57
C ALA A 714 24.60 26.36 1.69
N ILE A 715 24.07 27.06 2.70
CA ILE A 715 24.71 27.22 4.01
C ILE A 715 24.19 26.07 4.89
N VAL A 716 25.08 25.16 5.27
CA VAL A 716 24.75 23.98 6.07
C VAL A 716 25.37 24.14 7.45
N PHE A 717 24.52 24.35 8.45
CA PHE A 717 24.90 24.28 9.86
C PHE A 717 24.71 22.85 10.35
N ALA A 718 25.48 22.41 11.33
CA ALA A 718 25.19 21.16 12.01
C ALA A 718 25.69 21.17 13.45
N LYS A 719 24.98 20.42 14.30
CA LYS A 719 25.30 20.28 15.72
C LYS A 719 24.86 18.92 16.27
N PRO A 720 25.39 18.47 17.43
CA PRO A 720 24.84 17.34 18.18
C PRO A 720 23.38 17.59 18.58
N HIS A 721 22.63 16.57 18.97
CA HIS A 721 21.25 16.76 19.45
C HIS A 721 21.23 17.68 20.70
N SER A 722 20.27 18.62 20.72
CA SER A 722 19.97 19.48 21.88
C SER A 722 19.35 18.68 23.03
N ASN A 723 18.59 17.63 22.71
CA ASN A 723 18.00 16.74 23.71
C ASN A 723 19.07 15.78 24.26
N ARG A 724 19.27 15.82 25.59
CA ARG A 724 20.29 15.02 26.29
C ARG A 724 20.13 13.52 26.07
N ASP A 725 18.92 12.99 26.19
CA ASP A 725 18.69 11.55 26.14
C ASP A 725 18.88 11.04 24.70
N ARG A 726 18.43 11.83 23.71
CA ARG A 726 18.68 11.56 22.29
C ARG A 726 20.17 11.59 21.96
N LEU A 727 20.91 12.57 22.48
CA LEU A 727 22.36 12.63 22.32
C LEU A 727 23.02 11.40 22.95
N LEU A 728 22.76 11.09 24.22
CA LEU A 728 23.32 9.93 24.91
C LEU A 728 23.04 8.61 24.18
N ALA A 729 21.81 8.41 23.70
CA ALA A 729 21.43 7.23 22.92
C ALA A 729 22.28 7.06 21.65
N SER A 730 22.71 8.17 21.03
CA SER A 730 23.55 8.15 19.84
C SER A 730 25.05 7.93 20.11
N LEU A 731 25.52 8.20 21.34
CA LEU A 731 26.94 8.07 21.72
C LEU A 731 27.30 6.63 22.13
N GLY A 732 26.35 5.91 22.73
CA GLY A 732 26.56 4.57 23.27
C GLY A 732 27.48 4.52 24.51
N ASP A 733 27.71 3.33 25.03
CA ASP A 733 28.41 3.14 26.33
C ASP A 733 29.93 3.09 26.22
N LYS A 734 30.49 3.02 25.00
CA LYS A 734 31.94 2.81 24.76
C LYS A 734 32.78 4.08 24.80
N GLY A 735 32.18 5.21 25.18
CA GLY A 735 32.82 6.53 25.14
C GLY A 735 32.82 7.18 23.75
N VAL A 736 33.16 8.46 23.74
CA VAL A 736 33.13 9.35 22.57
C VAL A 736 34.56 9.70 22.17
N THR A 737 34.94 9.33 20.97
CA THR A 737 36.22 9.72 20.36
C THR A 737 36.05 10.87 19.37
N ARG A 738 34.87 11.00 18.75
CA ARG A 738 34.64 11.95 17.65
C ARG A 738 33.22 12.53 17.68
N LEU A 739 33.10 13.81 17.36
CA LEU A 739 31.85 14.48 17.00
C LEU A 739 32.14 15.36 15.78
N ALA A 740 31.43 15.13 14.69
CA ALA A 740 31.71 15.82 13.43
C ALA A 740 30.49 15.98 12.52
N THR A 741 30.50 17.04 11.75
CA THR A 741 29.74 17.13 10.51
C THR A 741 30.49 16.34 9.44
N VAL A 742 29.83 15.39 8.79
CA VAL A 742 30.46 14.49 7.83
C VAL A 742 29.76 14.58 6.49
N ILE A 743 30.54 14.87 5.46
CA ILE A 743 30.13 14.78 4.06
C ILE A 743 30.62 13.44 3.51
N GLY A 744 29.70 12.61 3.04
CA GLY A 744 30.01 11.40 2.29
C GLY A 744 30.02 11.67 0.80
N LEU A 745 31.15 11.43 0.14
CA LEU A 745 31.30 11.47 -1.30
C LEU A 745 31.27 10.04 -1.85
N TRP A 746 30.20 9.70 -2.56
CA TRP A 746 29.97 8.37 -3.12
C TRP A 746 30.42 8.34 -4.58
N ASN A 747 31.30 7.41 -4.90
CA ASN A 747 31.82 7.21 -6.25
C ASN A 747 32.08 5.71 -6.47
N PHE A 748 31.34 5.13 -7.41
CA PHE A 748 31.34 3.70 -7.71
C PHE A 748 32.06 3.33 -9.02
N ALA A 749 32.72 4.27 -9.72
CA ALA A 749 33.50 3.86 -10.88
C ALA A 749 34.66 2.94 -10.48
N GLU A 750 34.94 1.97 -11.35
CA GLU A 750 36.11 1.09 -11.24
C GLU A 750 37.41 1.88 -11.12
N ARG A 751 37.56 2.94 -11.94
CA ARG A 751 38.65 3.90 -11.85
C ARG A 751 38.10 5.27 -11.50
N ARG A 752 38.44 5.76 -10.31
CA ARG A 752 38.08 7.10 -9.85
C ARG A 752 38.95 8.13 -10.56
N THR A 753 38.34 8.98 -11.38
CA THR A 753 39.01 10.01 -12.18
C THR A 753 38.95 11.41 -11.55
N TRP A 754 38.16 11.58 -10.48
CA TRP A 754 38.04 12.84 -9.78
C TRP A 754 39.37 13.31 -9.16
N THR A 755 39.53 14.63 -9.01
CA THR A 755 40.64 15.23 -8.29
C THR A 755 40.11 16.15 -7.19
N LEU A 756 40.78 16.13 -6.04
CA LEU A 756 40.43 16.96 -4.88
C LEU A 756 41.53 17.98 -4.63
N TYR A 757 41.15 19.16 -4.17
CA TYR A 757 42.09 20.24 -3.84
C TYR A 757 41.74 20.86 -2.49
N ALA A 758 42.76 21.27 -1.75
CA ALA A 758 42.66 22.24 -0.67
C ALA A 758 43.33 23.53 -1.15
N ASP A 759 42.52 24.56 -1.33
CA ASP A 759 42.88 25.80 -2.03
C ASP A 759 43.41 25.51 -3.44
N ASP A 760 44.66 25.85 -3.73
CA ASP A 760 45.35 25.61 -4.99
C ASP A 760 46.12 24.27 -5.02
N ARG A 761 46.16 23.54 -3.90
CA ARG A 761 46.96 22.31 -3.75
C ARG A 761 46.11 21.07 -3.97
N LYS A 762 46.55 20.23 -4.89
CA LYS A 762 45.94 18.91 -5.11
C LYS A 762 46.18 18.00 -3.91
N ILE A 763 45.15 17.24 -3.51
CA ILE A 763 45.21 16.23 -2.46
C ILE A 763 45.51 14.88 -3.11
N ASP A 764 46.72 14.37 -2.92
CA ASP A 764 47.18 13.10 -3.52
C ASP A 764 47.40 11.98 -2.48
N THR A 765 47.25 12.27 -1.18
CA THR A 765 47.45 11.31 -0.08
C THR A 765 46.31 11.38 0.94
N PHE A 766 45.84 10.22 1.43
CA PHE A 766 44.77 10.12 2.43
C PHE A 766 45.24 9.29 3.66
N PRO A 767 44.82 9.63 4.89
CA PRO A 767 43.97 10.77 5.24
C PRO A 767 44.71 12.10 5.04
N HIS A 768 44.00 13.14 4.59
CA HIS A 768 44.50 14.50 4.44
C HIS A 768 43.90 15.38 5.52
N ARG A 769 44.73 16.16 6.22
CA ARG A 769 44.27 17.13 7.23
C ARG A 769 44.28 18.53 6.63
N ALA A 770 43.16 19.22 6.75
CA ALA A 770 42.99 20.61 6.33
C ALA A 770 42.56 21.49 7.50
N ARG A 771 42.70 22.80 7.34
CA ARG A 771 42.27 23.82 8.31
C ARG A 771 40.92 24.43 7.90
N LEU A 772 40.17 24.99 8.85
CA LEU A 772 38.87 25.63 8.62
C LEU A 772 38.95 26.88 7.72
N ASP A 773 40.11 27.49 7.58
CA ASP A 773 40.32 28.64 6.69
C ASP A 773 40.59 28.24 5.22
N GLN A 774 40.74 26.93 4.94
CA GLN A 774 41.00 26.42 3.60
C GLN A 774 39.71 26.03 2.87
N ARG A 775 39.68 26.23 1.56
CA ARG A 775 38.56 25.86 0.69
C ARG A 775 38.83 24.50 0.05
N LEU A 776 37.85 23.62 0.08
CA LEU A 776 37.97 22.30 -0.54
C LEU A 776 37.25 22.28 -1.87
N PHE A 777 37.90 21.72 -2.89
CA PHE A 777 37.32 21.57 -4.22
C PHE A 777 37.30 20.12 -4.66
N VAL A 778 36.26 19.73 -5.38
CA VAL A 778 36.18 18.45 -6.10
C VAL A 778 35.95 18.76 -7.57
N HIS A 779 36.79 18.16 -8.42
CA HIS A 779 36.66 18.17 -9.86
C HIS A 779 36.36 16.74 -10.31
N ASP A 780 35.18 16.50 -10.85
CA ASP A 780 34.76 15.18 -11.32
C ASP A 780 34.21 15.30 -12.74
N GLY A 781 35.15 15.33 -13.70
CA GLY A 781 34.88 15.52 -15.11
C GLY A 781 34.15 16.83 -15.40
N VAL A 782 32.89 16.79 -15.81
CA VAL A 782 32.12 17.98 -16.18
C VAL A 782 31.49 18.72 -15.01
N SER A 783 31.62 18.21 -13.78
CA SER A 783 31.00 18.77 -12.58
C SER A 783 32.01 19.13 -11.50
N TYR A 784 31.69 20.20 -10.77
CA TYR A 784 32.57 20.85 -9.82
C TYR A 784 31.85 21.08 -8.48
N LEU A 785 32.59 20.94 -7.40
CA LEU A 785 32.11 21.20 -6.04
C LEU A 785 33.08 22.11 -5.31
N ALA A 786 32.54 23.08 -4.57
CA ALA A 786 33.28 23.86 -3.58
C ALA A 786 32.63 23.66 -2.21
N ILE A 787 33.47 23.38 -1.21
CA ILE A 787 33.08 23.28 0.19
C ILE A 787 33.93 24.28 0.97
N LEU A 788 33.28 25.27 1.55
CA LEU A 788 33.92 26.33 2.34
C LEU A 788 33.57 26.09 3.81
N PRO A 789 34.53 25.68 4.66
CA PRO A 789 34.25 25.42 6.06
C PRO A 789 33.75 26.67 6.79
N LEU A 790 32.84 26.47 7.75
CA LEU A 790 32.47 27.52 8.72
C LEU A 790 33.30 27.36 10.00
N PRO A 791 33.48 28.44 10.79
CA PRO A 791 34.00 28.32 12.13
C PRO A 791 33.22 27.26 12.94
N ALA A 792 33.94 26.45 13.70
CA ALA A 792 33.36 25.35 14.47
C ALA A 792 33.92 25.33 15.90
N SER A 793 33.06 25.07 16.88
CA SER A 793 33.46 24.93 18.29
C SER A 793 34.52 23.86 18.44
N ASP A 794 35.56 24.13 19.23
CA ASP A 794 36.61 23.18 19.58
C ASP A 794 36.34 22.57 20.96
N LEU A 795 36.05 21.27 20.99
CA LEU A 795 35.82 20.48 22.21
C LEU A 795 37.07 19.64 22.58
N GLY A 796 38.24 20.03 22.06
CA GLY A 796 39.52 19.34 22.16
C GLY A 796 39.72 18.36 21.01
N ARG A 797 39.67 18.88 19.78
CA ARG A 797 39.99 18.14 18.54
C ARG A 797 41.50 18.22 18.22
N ASP A 798 42.06 17.12 17.73
CA ASP A 798 43.45 17.05 17.25
C ASP A 798 43.60 17.34 15.74
N ALA A 799 42.48 17.51 15.03
CA ALA A 799 42.40 17.91 13.63
C ALA A 799 41.10 18.70 13.41
N GLU A 800 41.15 19.73 12.57
CA GLU A 800 39.95 20.52 12.24
C GLU A 800 39.12 19.84 11.16
N ILE A 801 39.76 19.53 10.04
CA ILE A 801 39.14 18.81 8.92
C ILE A 801 40.00 17.60 8.58
N GLU A 802 39.36 16.46 8.30
CA GLU A 802 40.02 15.28 7.74
C GLU A 802 39.26 14.77 6.52
N VAL A 803 39.98 14.59 5.41
CA VAL A 803 39.51 13.88 4.23
C VAL A 803 40.08 12.47 4.27
N ALA A 804 39.23 11.46 4.38
CA ALA A 804 39.65 10.07 4.55
C ALA A 804 38.77 9.11 3.73
N ALA A 805 39.17 7.84 3.63
CA ALA A 805 38.33 6.80 3.06
C ALA A 805 37.05 6.61 3.90
N GLY A 806 35.91 6.43 3.23
CA GLY A 806 34.66 6.13 3.92
C GLY A 806 34.66 4.73 4.54
N ILE A 807 33.84 4.55 5.57
CA ILE A 807 33.70 3.28 6.28
C ILE A 807 32.45 2.55 5.75
N PRO A 808 32.52 1.23 5.53
CA PRO A 808 31.36 0.48 5.06
C PRO A 808 30.27 0.39 6.14
N GLY A 809 29.02 0.57 5.71
CA GLY A 809 27.82 0.27 6.48
C GLY A 809 26.87 -0.65 5.71
N LYS A 810 25.80 -1.13 6.37
CA LYS A 810 24.88 -2.13 5.80
C LYS A 810 23.62 -1.48 5.25
N VAL A 811 23.38 -1.63 3.96
CA VAL A 811 22.21 -1.07 3.29
C VAL A 811 21.09 -2.11 3.18
N PRO A 812 19.88 -1.83 3.71
CA PRO A 812 18.72 -2.69 3.50
C PRO A 812 18.22 -2.61 2.05
N PRO A 813 17.42 -3.59 1.58
CA PRO A 813 16.95 -4.77 2.30
C PRO A 813 17.96 -5.94 2.29
N THR A 814 18.99 -5.89 1.45
CA THR A 814 19.91 -7.02 1.24
C THR A 814 21.03 -7.10 2.28
N GLY A 815 21.25 -6.04 3.06
CA GLY A 815 22.39 -5.93 3.97
C GLY A 815 23.72 -5.68 3.24
N ALA A 816 23.66 -5.12 2.03
CA ALA A 816 24.84 -4.83 1.21
C ALA A 816 25.83 -3.93 1.96
N ALA A 817 27.10 -4.32 2.00
CA ALA A 817 28.15 -3.52 2.60
C ALA A 817 28.67 -2.49 1.58
N VAL A 818 28.35 -1.21 1.78
CA VAL A 818 28.80 -0.12 0.91
C VAL A 818 29.38 1.03 1.73
N ALA A 819 30.33 1.75 1.15
CA ALA A 819 31.00 2.88 1.77
C ALA A 819 31.02 4.07 0.81
N PRO A 820 30.96 5.32 1.33
CA PRO A 820 31.43 6.47 0.58
C PRO A 820 32.86 6.23 0.09
N ALA A 821 33.19 6.71 -1.10
CA ALA A 821 34.54 6.66 -1.62
C ALA A 821 35.50 7.49 -0.76
N LEU A 822 35.04 8.66 -0.31
CA LEU A 822 35.72 9.54 0.63
C LEU A 822 34.70 10.15 1.61
N THR A 823 35.17 10.51 2.79
CA THR A 823 34.45 11.34 3.76
C THR A 823 35.25 12.61 4.05
N ILE A 824 34.57 13.75 4.14
CA ILE A 824 35.13 15.01 4.64
C ILE A 824 34.48 15.28 5.99
N SER A 825 35.28 15.22 7.07
CA SER A 825 34.80 15.38 8.44
C SER A 825 35.27 16.69 9.04
N PHE A 826 34.34 17.52 9.50
CA PHE A 826 34.58 18.77 10.22
C PHE A 826 34.38 18.50 11.71
N PHE A 827 35.48 18.45 12.48
CA PHE A 827 35.42 17.99 13.86
C PHE A 827 35.08 19.12 14.83
N ASN A 828 34.13 18.84 15.73
CA ASN A 828 34.04 19.54 17.00
C ASN A 828 34.89 18.84 18.07
N LEU A 829 34.93 17.50 18.04
CA LEU A 829 35.73 16.66 18.92
C LEU A 829 36.44 15.61 18.08
N LYS A 830 37.74 15.39 18.34
CA LYS A 830 38.50 14.24 17.83
C LYS A 830 39.66 13.94 18.78
N ARG A 831 39.66 12.73 19.36
CA ARG A 831 40.70 12.26 20.28
C ARG A 831 41.00 10.78 20.02
N GLU A 832 42.20 10.37 20.41
CA GLU A 832 42.64 8.98 20.31
C GLU A 832 41.97 8.09 21.37
N GLN A 833 41.94 8.55 22.62
CA GLN A 833 41.27 7.83 23.71
C GLN A 833 39.79 8.26 23.84
N PRO A 834 38.86 7.30 24.02
CA PRO A 834 37.44 7.60 24.22
C PRO A 834 37.21 8.32 25.54
N VAL A 835 36.37 9.36 25.51
CA VAL A 835 35.89 10.06 26.72
C VAL A 835 34.55 9.46 27.13
N SER A 836 34.40 9.05 28.39
CA SER A 836 33.12 8.54 28.89
C SER A 836 32.01 9.58 28.70
N PRO A 837 30.78 9.21 28.29
CA PRO A 837 29.68 10.17 28.16
C PRO A 837 29.34 10.86 29.50
N ARG A 838 29.72 10.26 30.63
CA ARG A 838 29.56 10.86 31.98
C ARG A 838 30.56 11.98 32.28
N ASP A 839 31.71 11.96 31.62
CA ASP A 839 32.78 12.94 31.81
C ASP A 839 32.68 14.09 30.79
N LEU A 840 31.75 14.00 29.84
CA LEU A 840 31.43 15.06 28.90
C LEU A 840 30.57 16.14 29.56
N ASP A 841 30.90 17.40 29.34
CA ASP A 841 29.97 18.50 29.62
C ASP A 841 28.86 18.51 28.56
N LEU A 842 27.88 17.61 28.74
CA LEU A 842 26.75 17.46 27.84
C LEU A 842 25.94 18.76 27.68
N ARG A 843 25.96 19.64 28.69
CA ARG A 843 25.27 20.92 28.62
C ARG A 843 25.99 21.88 27.69
N ALA A 844 27.32 21.96 27.76
CA ALA A 844 28.11 22.72 26.81
C ALA A 844 28.01 22.13 25.40
N ILE A 845 28.10 20.80 25.26
CA ILE A 845 27.99 20.12 23.96
C ILE A 845 26.63 20.42 23.32
N ALA A 846 25.53 20.22 24.05
CA ALA A 846 24.19 20.44 23.53
C ALA A 846 23.88 21.93 23.31
N GLY A 847 24.39 22.83 24.16
CA GLY A 847 23.99 24.24 24.17
C GLY A 847 24.92 25.21 23.45
N ARG A 848 26.17 24.82 23.11
CA ARG A 848 27.18 25.73 22.55
C ARG A 848 27.96 25.18 21.35
N THR A 849 27.72 23.94 20.94
CA THR A 849 28.39 23.37 19.76
C THR A 849 27.76 23.90 18.47
N TYR A 850 28.60 24.47 17.62
CA TYR A 850 28.28 24.91 16.27
C TYR A 850 29.37 24.49 15.29
N GLY A 851 29.04 24.51 14.00
CA GLY A 851 29.93 24.18 12.90
C GLY A 851 29.11 24.01 11.62
N GLY A 852 29.79 23.66 10.54
CA GLY A 852 29.14 23.52 9.24
C GLY A 852 30.04 23.92 8.10
N PHE A 853 29.43 24.18 6.95
CA PHE A 853 30.11 24.59 5.73
C PHE A 853 29.12 25.29 4.78
N VAL A 854 29.65 26.04 3.83
CA VAL A 854 28.94 26.45 2.62
C VAL A 854 29.28 25.46 1.51
N LEU A 855 28.26 25.06 0.76
CA LEU A 855 28.35 24.18 -0.41
C LEU A 855 27.97 24.98 -1.65
N GLU A 856 28.78 24.93 -2.70
CA GLU A 856 28.43 25.44 -4.02
C GLU A 856 28.77 24.41 -5.09
N MET A 857 27.77 24.02 -5.89
CA MET A 857 27.95 23.13 -7.04
C MET A 857 28.05 23.94 -8.32
N GLY A 858 28.86 23.48 -9.28
CA GLY A 858 28.97 24.08 -10.60
C GLY A 858 29.26 23.02 -11.65
N ASP A 859 29.22 23.41 -12.91
CA ASP A 859 29.57 22.51 -14.01
C ASP A 859 30.21 23.24 -15.20
N ALA A 860 30.66 22.47 -16.18
CA ALA A 860 31.32 22.95 -17.37
C ALA A 860 30.41 23.86 -18.23
N GLN A 861 29.09 23.71 -18.18
CA GLN A 861 28.19 24.59 -18.92
C GLN A 861 28.06 25.95 -18.23
N GLN A 862 28.04 25.98 -16.89
CA GLN A 862 27.93 27.21 -16.13
C GLN A 862 29.24 28.01 -16.09
N HIS A 863 30.40 27.35 -15.99
CA HIS A 863 31.69 28.02 -15.78
C HIS A 863 32.71 27.83 -16.91
N GLY A 864 32.43 26.97 -17.91
CA GLY A 864 33.36 26.63 -18.99
C GLY A 864 34.49 25.67 -18.58
N SER A 865 35.08 25.84 -17.40
CA SER A 865 36.17 24.99 -16.90
C SER A 865 36.24 24.96 -15.38
N PHE A 866 36.89 23.93 -14.81
CA PHE A 866 37.17 23.85 -13.39
C PHE A 866 37.99 25.05 -12.88
N ALA A 867 39.00 25.49 -13.65
CA ALA A 867 39.80 26.65 -13.29
C ALA A 867 38.98 27.96 -13.22
N ALA A 868 38.00 28.12 -14.11
CA ALA A 868 37.07 29.24 -14.06
C ALA A 868 36.12 29.16 -12.86
N PHE A 869 35.66 27.95 -12.50
CA PHE A 869 34.90 27.74 -11.27
C PHE A 869 35.70 28.08 -10.01
N VAL A 870 36.96 27.64 -9.92
CA VAL A 870 37.86 28.00 -8.80
C VAL A 870 38.06 29.52 -8.72
N ARG A 871 38.25 30.22 -9.85
CA ARG A 871 38.33 31.70 -9.87
C ARG A 871 37.03 32.37 -9.41
N HIS A 872 35.88 31.84 -9.83
CA HIS A 872 34.57 32.31 -9.36
C HIS A 872 34.46 32.17 -7.84
N ILE A 873 34.80 31.00 -7.30
CA ILE A 873 34.79 30.79 -5.86
C ILE A 873 35.80 31.71 -5.17
N ALA A 874 37.01 31.91 -5.70
CA ALA A 874 37.99 32.85 -5.16
C ALA A 874 37.45 34.28 -5.00
N ALA A 875 36.54 34.72 -5.87
CA ALA A 875 35.89 36.03 -5.80
C ALA A 875 34.71 36.11 -4.82
N THR A 876 34.32 35.00 -4.18
CA THR A 876 33.25 34.98 -3.17
C THR A 876 33.70 35.53 -1.83
N GLU A 877 32.78 36.15 -1.11
CA GLU A 877 32.99 36.63 0.26
C GLU A 877 32.23 35.74 1.24
N LEU A 878 32.92 35.18 2.23
CA LEU A 878 32.29 34.43 3.32
C LEU A 878 32.65 35.11 4.65
N LYS A 879 31.64 35.60 5.34
CA LYS A 879 31.74 36.12 6.71
C LYS A 879 30.93 35.21 7.63
N ALA A 880 31.54 34.73 8.70
CA ALA A 880 30.89 33.88 9.68
C ALA A 880 31.37 34.24 11.08
N GLU A 881 30.46 34.67 11.95
CA GLU A 881 30.78 35.20 13.27
C GLU A 881 29.92 34.53 14.35
N TRP A 882 30.57 34.03 15.40
CA TRP A 882 29.88 33.53 16.58
C TRP A 882 29.50 34.68 17.52
N ASN A 883 28.21 34.84 17.78
CA ASN A 883 27.68 35.77 18.74
C ASN A 883 27.38 35.03 20.05
N ASP A 884 28.28 35.14 21.04
CA ASP A 884 28.14 34.43 22.32
C ASP A 884 26.91 34.87 23.13
N GLY A 885 26.59 36.18 23.10
CA GLY A 885 25.43 36.73 23.80
C GLY A 885 24.09 36.21 23.29
N LYS A 886 23.98 35.97 21.97
CA LYS A 886 22.79 35.37 21.34
C LYS A 886 22.87 33.85 21.21
N ARG A 887 24.06 33.26 21.41
CA ARG A 887 24.39 31.87 21.08
C ARG A 887 24.05 31.49 19.64
N GLN A 888 24.48 32.34 18.72
CA GLN A 888 24.16 32.24 17.30
C GLN A 888 25.41 32.31 16.44
N LEU A 889 25.49 31.45 15.42
CA LEU A 889 26.44 31.61 14.32
C LEU A 889 25.73 32.40 13.22
N GLU A 890 26.21 33.62 12.95
CA GLU A 890 25.71 34.49 11.90
C GLU A 890 26.60 34.33 10.66
N VAL A 891 26.03 33.99 9.50
CA VAL A 891 26.76 33.74 8.26
C VAL A 891 26.22 34.60 7.13
N ALA A 892 27.13 35.25 6.41
CA ALA A 892 26.88 35.98 5.18
C ALA A 892 27.80 35.45 4.08
N TYR A 893 27.21 34.92 3.01
CA TYR A 893 27.91 34.36 1.87
C TYR A 893 27.51 35.10 0.59
N ARG A 894 28.47 35.79 -0.03
CA ARG A 894 28.31 36.49 -1.31
C ARG A 894 28.93 35.66 -2.42
N SER A 895 28.13 35.30 -3.41
CA SER A 895 28.60 34.61 -4.61
C SER A 895 27.93 35.19 -5.85
N GLY A 896 28.75 35.77 -6.74
CA GLY A 896 28.27 36.64 -7.81
C GLY A 896 27.52 37.86 -7.26
N GLY A 897 26.36 38.15 -7.84
CA GLY A 897 25.48 39.24 -7.38
C GLY A 897 24.61 38.89 -6.16
N ASP A 898 24.57 37.63 -5.74
CA ASP A 898 23.69 37.19 -4.66
C ASP A 898 24.41 37.20 -3.30
N LEU A 899 23.72 37.70 -2.28
CA LEU A 899 24.09 37.64 -0.86
C LEU A 899 23.10 36.74 -0.11
N MET A 900 23.59 35.62 0.41
CA MET A 900 22.86 34.73 1.31
C MET A 900 23.23 35.05 2.76
N GLU A 901 22.25 35.37 3.59
CA GLU A 901 22.46 35.63 5.01
C GLU A 901 21.60 34.68 5.84
N ALA A 902 22.16 34.03 6.85
CA ALA A 902 21.38 33.23 7.80
C ALA A 902 22.05 33.20 9.17
N ALA A 903 21.24 33.06 10.22
CA ALA A 903 21.72 32.73 11.55
C ALA A 903 21.25 31.34 11.97
N PHE A 904 22.05 30.71 12.81
CA PHE A 904 21.76 29.43 13.43
C PHE A 904 21.96 29.53 14.93
N ALA A 905 20.94 29.18 15.72
CA ALA A 905 21.03 29.15 17.17
C ALA A 905 21.36 27.75 17.69
N THR A 906 22.20 27.67 18.72
CA THR A 906 22.52 26.38 19.36
C THR A 906 21.50 25.96 20.40
N GLU A 907 20.50 26.78 20.74
CA GLU A 907 19.47 26.48 21.74
C GLU A 907 18.05 26.47 21.16
N PHE A 908 17.47 25.28 21.04
CA PHE A 908 16.08 25.07 20.63
C PHE A 908 15.54 23.73 21.15
N GLY A 909 14.22 23.62 21.25
CA GLY A 909 13.54 22.42 21.75
C GLY A 909 13.61 21.24 20.78
N GLN A 910 13.82 20.04 21.31
CA GLN A 910 13.77 18.78 20.58
C GLN A 910 13.00 17.73 21.37
N PRO A 911 12.13 16.94 20.70
CA PRO A 911 11.34 15.92 21.36
C PRO A 911 12.24 14.79 21.87
N ALA A 912 11.78 14.10 22.92
CA ALA A 912 12.50 12.98 23.51
C ALA A 912 12.52 11.75 22.58
N SER A 913 11.43 11.53 21.82
CA SER A 913 11.38 10.52 20.76
C SER A 913 11.62 11.16 19.38
N PRO A 914 12.46 10.56 18.52
CA PRO A 914 12.72 11.03 17.16
C PRO A 914 11.60 10.65 16.17
N ASP A 915 10.56 9.92 16.58
CA ASP A 915 9.65 9.23 15.66
C ASP A 915 8.78 10.20 14.85
N HIS A 916 8.53 11.39 15.39
CA HIS A 916 7.56 12.33 14.81
C HIS A 916 8.20 13.58 14.22
N PHE A 917 9.08 14.28 14.95
CA PHE A 917 9.62 15.58 14.52
C PHE A 917 11.12 15.75 14.79
N PRO A 918 11.87 16.45 13.93
CA PRO A 918 13.29 16.73 14.16
C PRO A 918 13.55 17.69 15.33
N ILE A 919 12.61 18.61 15.56
CA ILE A 919 12.58 19.63 16.59
C ILE A 919 11.14 19.79 17.11
N ASP A 920 10.96 20.46 18.24
CA ASP A 920 9.61 20.75 18.73
C ASP A 920 8.87 21.70 17.77
N PRO A 921 7.59 21.45 17.43
CA PRO A 921 6.79 22.39 16.66
C PRO A 921 6.79 23.78 17.31
N GLY A 922 7.09 24.82 16.52
CA GLY A 922 7.28 26.20 17.00
C GLY A 922 8.74 26.57 17.30
N ALA A 923 9.67 25.61 17.33
CA ALA A 923 11.09 25.88 17.56
C ALA A 923 11.87 26.25 16.28
N GLN A 924 11.27 26.14 15.09
CA GLN A 924 11.94 26.36 13.80
C GLN A 924 12.48 27.79 13.64
N GLU A 925 11.74 28.80 14.10
CA GLU A 925 12.19 30.20 14.10
C GLU A 925 13.27 30.47 15.16
N ARG A 926 13.42 29.61 16.17
CA ARG A 926 14.57 29.70 17.09
C ARG A 926 15.79 29.01 16.51
N ALA A 927 15.62 27.86 15.86
CA ALA A 927 16.71 27.11 15.25
C ALA A 927 17.38 27.92 14.12
N ILE A 928 16.59 28.59 13.28
CA ILE A 928 17.04 29.48 12.20
C ILE A 928 16.37 30.86 12.37
N PRO A 929 16.93 31.76 13.21
CA PRO A 929 16.31 33.04 13.56
C PRO A 929 16.03 33.98 12.40
N TYR A 930 16.90 33.99 11.40
CA TYR A 930 16.66 34.69 10.16
C TYR A 930 17.36 34.01 9.00
N ARG A 931 16.85 34.30 7.81
CA ARG A 931 17.41 33.93 6.51
C ARG A 931 16.97 34.93 5.48
N ARG A 932 17.91 35.39 4.65
CA ARG A 932 17.68 36.42 3.64
C ARG A 932 18.46 36.08 2.38
N LEU A 933 17.85 36.36 1.25
CA LEU A 933 18.52 36.41 -0.05
C LEU A 933 18.40 37.85 -0.54
N ASN A 934 19.54 38.54 -0.71
CA ASN A 934 19.57 39.94 -1.13
C ASN A 934 18.68 40.86 -0.26
N GLY A 935 18.67 40.61 1.06
CA GLY A 935 17.85 41.35 2.04
C GLY A 935 16.38 40.94 2.12
N ALA A 936 15.89 40.06 1.24
CA ALA A 936 14.49 39.62 1.20
C ALA A 936 14.27 38.22 1.78
N TRP A 937 13.03 37.90 2.15
CA TRP A 937 12.63 36.54 2.51
C TRP A 937 12.89 35.57 1.34
N PRO A 938 13.61 34.45 1.55
CA PRO A 938 14.11 33.63 0.45
C PRO A 938 13.14 32.53 -0.03
N TYR A 939 11.98 32.37 0.60
CA TYR A 939 11.00 31.34 0.24
C TYR A 939 9.68 31.95 -0.25
N LEU A 940 8.60 31.16 -0.20
CA LEU A 940 7.32 31.52 -0.77
C LEU A 940 6.65 32.66 0.02
N PRO A 941 5.92 33.56 -0.68
CA PRO A 941 5.05 34.53 -0.03
C PRO A 941 3.88 33.84 0.69
N ALA A 942 3.23 34.57 1.61
CA ALA A 942 2.07 34.07 2.32
C ALA A 942 0.95 33.62 1.36
N GLY A 943 0.35 32.46 1.64
CA GLY A 943 -0.70 31.87 0.79
C GLY A 943 -0.20 31.02 -0.37
N LEU A 944 1.11 31.03 -0.70
CA LEU A 944 1.71 30.04 -1.59
C LEU A 944 2.40 28.94 -0.78
N GLU A 945 2.16 27.69 -1.19
CA GLU A 945 2.65 26.51 -0.49
C GLU A 945 3.66 25.74 -1.34
N ARG A 946 3.55 25.83 -2.66
CA ARG A 946 4.50 25.24 -3.60
C ARG A 946 4.70 26.16 -4.80
N ASP A 947 5.94 26.29 -5.20
CA ASP A 947 6.34 26.92 -6.45
C ASP A 947 7.48 26.13 -7.09
N SER A 948 7.24 25.60 -8.29
CA SER A 948 8.29 24.98 -9.13
C SER A 948 8.42 25.77 -10.43
N SER A 949 9.41 25.45 -11.26
CA SER A 949 9.59 26.11 -12.57
C SER A 949 8.38 25.96 -13.53
N TRP A 950 7.40 25.13 -13.20
CA TRP A 950 6.22 24.89 -14.06
C TRP A 950 4.90 24.66 -13.31
N ALA A 951 4.87 24.75 -11.98
CA ALA A 951 3.63 24.59 -11.22
C ALA A 951 3.56 25.51 -10.00
N GLN A 952 2.34 25.83 -9.56
CA GLN A 952 2.03 26.55 -8.33
C GLN A 952 0.86 25.91 -7.58
N GLN A 953 0.94 25.91 -6.26
CA GLN A 953 -0.15 25.56 -5.35
C GLN A 953 -0.28 26.62 -4.26
N GLY A 954 -1.51 26.97 -3.91
CA GLY A 954 -1.76 27.85 -2.79
C GLY A 954 -3.23 28.14 -2.53
N THR A 955 -3.45 29.14 -1.67
CA THR A 955 -4.76 29.63 -1.25
C THR A 955 -4.89 31.14 -1.44
N SER A 956 -4.05 31.76 -2.28
CA SER A 956 -4.05 33.20 -2.53
C SER A 956 -5.28 33.71 -3.30
N GLY A 957 -6.01 32.81 -3.99
CA GLY A 957 -7.07 33.16 -4.95
C GLY A 957 -6.55 33.56 -6.34
N ARG A 958 -5.22 33.65 -6.52
CA ARG A 958 -4.58 33.87 -7.81
C ARG A 958 -3.22 33.17 -7.86
N LEU A 959 -3.08 32.22 -8.78
CA LEU A 959 -1.82 31.57 -9.11
C LEU A 959 -1.38 32.00 -10.51
N GLU A 960 -0.09 32.23 -10.70
CA GLU A 960 0.48 32.70 -11.96
C GLU A 960 1.81 31.99 -12.24
N LYS A 961 1.88 31.28 -13.36
CA LYS A 961 3.04 30.49 -13.75
C LYS A 961 3.20 30.49 -15.26
N ASN A 962 4.39 30.84 -15.74
CA ASN A 962 4.77 30.80 -17.17
C ASN A 962 3.78 31.51 -18.11
N GLY A 963 3.22 32.64 -17.65
CA GLY A 963 2.23 33.43 -18.39
C GLY A 963 0.79 32.94 -18.28
N ALA A 964 0.55 31.76 -17.70
CA ALA A 964 -0.79 31.28 -17.36
C ALA A 964 -1.21 31.79 -15.97
N VAL A 965 -2.51 32.03 -15.81
CA VAL A 965 -3.12 32.54 -14.59
C VAL A 965 -4.35 31.72 -14.24
N LEU A 966 -4.41 31.23 -13.00
CA LEU A 966 -5.61 30.64 -12.42
C LEU A 966 -6.15 31.55 -11.32
N GLN A 967 -7.38 32.04 -11.50
CA GLN A 967 -8.09 32.86 -10.52
C GLN A 967 -9.23 32.06 -9.89
N THR A 968 -9.25 32.09 -8.56
CA THR A 968 -10.24 31.41 -7.71
C THR A 968 -10.59 32.28 -6.49
N GLU A 969 -11.31 31.74 -5.51
CA GLU A 969 -11.62 32.44 -4.27
C GLU A 969 -10.42 32.43 -3.30
N PRO A 970 -10.01 33.58 -2.71
CA PRO A 970 -9.01 33.60 -1.65
C PRO A 970 -9.39 32.69 -0.47
N GLY A 971 -8.39 32.00 0.10
CA GLY A 971 -8.57 31.03 1.17
C GLY A 971 -8.99 29.63 0.69
N ARG A 972 -9.33 29.45 -0.58
CA ARG A 972 -9.60 28.13 -1.18
C ARG A 972 -8.36 27.58 -1.88
N LYS A 973 -8.20 26.25 -1.84
CA LYS A 973 -7.07 25.58 -2.49
C LYS A 973 -7.21 25.69 -4.00
N ALA A 974 -6.12 26.09 -4.65
CA ALA A 974 -5.96 26.08 -6.10
C ALA A 974 -4.63 25.43 -6.47
N TYR A 975 -4.57 24.89 -7.69
CA TYR A 975 -3.37 24.30 -8.25
C TYR A 975 -3.29 24.62 -9.74
N LEU A 976 -2.12 25.00 -10.22
CA LEU A 976 -1.86 25.41 -11.59
C LEU A 976 -0.58 24.73 -12.08
N ILE A 977 -0.65 24.11 -13.25
CA ILE A 977 0.50 23.62 -14.01
C ILE A 977 0.56 24.40 -15.31
N ALA A 978 1.73 24.88 -15.69
CA ALA A 978 1.95 25.59 -16.95
C ALA A 978 3.34 25.27 -17.51
N ASP A 979 3.38 24.57 -18.64
CA ASP A 979 4.64 24.20 -19.31
C ASP A 979 5.32 25.43 -19.92
N PRO A 980 6.55 25.78 -19.49
CA PRO A 980 7.30 26.89 -20.09
C PRO A 980 7.64 26.68 -21.58
N LEU A 981 7.70 25.42 -22.05
CA LEU A 981 8.11 25.09 -23.43
C LEU A 981 6.93 25.13 -24.41
N SER A 982 5.94 24.27 -24.21
CA SER A 982 4.82 24.13 -25.16
C SER A 982 3.67 25.11 -24.94
N GLY A 983 3.61 25.76 -23.77
CA GLY A 983 2.47 26.59 -23.36
C GLY A 983 1.25 25.80 -22.89
N ALA A 984 1.33 24.45 -22.83
CA ALA A 984 0.28 23.63 -22.22
C ALA A 984 -0.01 24.08 -20.80
N THR A 985 -1.29 24.16 -20.44
CA THR A 985 -1.70 24.64 -19.12
C THR A 985 -2.77 23.72 -18.54
N VAL A 986 -2.67 23.43 -17.24
CA VAL A 986 -3.70 22.72 -16.48
C VAL A 986 -4.09 23.49 -15.23
N GLY A 987 -5.35 23.90 -15.15
CA GLY A 987 -5.94 24.55 -13.97
C GLY A 987 -6.83 23.60 -13.19
N TYR A 988 -6.78 23.68 -11.86
CA TYR A 988 -7.53 22.78 -10.98
C TYR A 988 -8.35 23.53 -9.93
N ASN A 989 -9.63 23.15 -9.79
CA ASN A 989 -10.26 23.12 -8.48
C ASN A 989 -10.01 21.73 -7.90
N ALA A 990 -8.94 21.61 -7.11
CA ALA A 990 -8.41 20.32 -6.66
C ALA A 990 -9.21 19.67 -5.52
N LEU A 991 -10.12 20.42 -4.88
CA LEU A 991 -10.97 19.93 -3.79
C LEU A 991 -12.45 20.00 -4.20
N PRO A 992 -13.34 19.15 -3.65
CA PRO A 992 -14.76 19.18 -3.98
C PRO A 992 -15.53 20.44 -3.53
N ASP A 993 -14.86 21.39 -2.89
CA ASP A 993 -15.48 22.61 -2.38
C ASP A 993 -15.83 23.55 -3.54
N LEU A 994 -17.07 24.06 -3.56
CA LEU A 994 -17.54 24.98 -4.61
C LEU A 994 -16.77 26.30 -4.56
N GLN A 995 -16.16 26.69 -5.68
CA GLN A 995 -15.48 27.99 -5.84
C GLN A 995 -15.57 28.53 -7.27
N SER A 996 -15.32 29.83 -7.43
CA SER A 996 -15.16 30.44 -8.77
C SER A 996 -13.93 29.89 -9.49
N PHE A 997 -13.98 29.87 -10.83
CA PHE A 997 -12.90 29.33 -11.65
C PHE A 997 -12.73 30.14 -12.93
N THR A 998 -11.55 30.73 -13.11
CA THR A 998 -11.09 31.32 -14.38
C THR A 998 -9.64 30.91 -14.65
N LEU A 999 -9.41 30.27 -15.78
CA LEU A 999 -8.07 29.94 -16.27
C LEU A 999 -7.77 30.79 -17.50
N THR A 1000 -6.66 31.53 -17.48
CA THR A 1000 -6.12 32.24 -18.65
C THR A 1000 -4.79 31.60 -19.03
N ALA A 1001 -4.69 31.11 -20.26
CA ALA A 1001 -3.47 30.55 -20.82
C ALA A 1001 -2.52 31.65 -21.32
N ARG A 1002 -1.26 31.27 -21.56
CA ARG A 1002 -0.18 32.19 -21.98
C ARG A 1002 -0.49 32.95 -23.28
N ASP A 1003 -1.25 32.34 -24.19
CA ASP A 1003 -1.64 32.93 -25.47
C ASP A 1003 -2.89 33.83 -25.40
N GLY A 1004 -3.42 34.04 -24.20
CA GLY A 1004 -4.58 34.90 -23.95
C GLY A 1004 -5.93 34.18 -24.00
N VAL A 1005 -5.95 32.88 -24.31
CA VAL A 1005 -7.19 32.08 -24.23
C VAL A 1005 -7.67 32.02 -22.80
N GLN A 1006 -8.95 32.31 -22.58
CA GLN A 1006 -9.56 32.30 -21.26
C GLN A 1006 -10.71 31.30 -21.19
N LEU A 1007 -10.73 30.48 -20.15
CA LEU A 1007 -11.78 29.54 -19.80
C LEU A 1007 -12.40 29.97 -18.48
N ARG A 1008 -13.68 30.35 -18.51
CA ARG A 1008 -14.40 30.91 -17.36
C ARG A 1008 -15.70 30.15 -17.11
N ALA A 1009 -15.88 29.67 -15.89
CA ALA A 1009 -17.15 29.11 -15.45
C ALA A 1009 -18.18 30.24 -15.20
N ASP A 1010 -19.44 30.02 -15.57
CA ASP A 1010 -20.55 30.97 -15.34
C ASP A 1010 -21.10 30.97 -13.89
N GLY A 1011 -20.58 30.06 -13.05
CA GLY A 1011 -20.92 29.91 -11.64
C GLY A 1011 -19.77 29.24 -10.88
N LYS A 1012 -20.08 28.60 -9.75
CA LYS A 1012 -19.09 27.86 -8.96
C LYS A 1012 -18.91 26.44 -9.49
N VAL A 1013 -17.69 25.92 -9.40
CA VAL A 1013 -17.38 24.54 -9.80
C VAL A 1013 -16.99 23.74 -8.57
N GLY A 1014 -17.43 22.48 -8.51
CA GLY A 1014 -16.87 21.46 -7.62
C GLY A 1014 -15.52 20.97 -8.16
N LEU A 1015 -15.22 19.69 -7.99
CA LEU A 1015 -13.97 19.10 -8.44
C LEU A 1015 -13.78 19.32 -9.96
N MET A 1016 -12.68 19.98 -10.35
CA MET A 1016 -12.45 20.38 -11.73
C MET A 1016 -10.97 20.30 -12.11
N ARG A 1017 -10.70 19.76 -13.30
CA ARG A 1017 -9.41 19.78 -14.01
C ARG A 1017 -9.67 20.30 -15.43
N VAL A 1018 -8.94 21.32 -15.84
CA VAL A 1018 -9.01 21.88 -17.20
C VAL A 1018 -7.62 21.87 -17.80
N GLU A 1019 -7.41 21.04 -18.82
CA GLU A 1019 -6.20 21.03 -19.62
C GLU A 1019 -6.43 21.76 -20.95
N TYR A 1020 -5.55 22.70 -21.28
CA TYR A 1020 -5.56 23.43 -22.53
C TYR A 1020 -4.24 23.22 -23.29
N ARG A 1021 -4.35 22.83 -24.57
CA ARG A 1021 -3.22 22.60 -25.47
C ARG A 1021 -3.26 23.62 -26.61
N PRO A 1022 -2.39 24.65 -26.59
CA PRO A 1022 -2.49 25.77 -27.53
C PRO A 1022 -2.23 25.35 -28.99
N TRP A 1023 -1.34 24.39 -29.24
CA TRP A 1023 -0.98 23.95 -30.61
C TRP A 1023 -2.11 23.21 -31.34
N GLU A 1024 -3.03 22.59 -30.60
CA GLU A 1024 -4.22 21.91 -31.14
C GLU A 1024 -5.49 22.76 -31.01
N LYS A 1025 -5.43 23.88 -30.28
CA LYS A 1025 -6.60 24.61 -29.78
C LYS A 1025 -7.60 23.66 -29.10
N SER A 1026 -7.09 22.68 -28.35
CA SER A 1026 -7.90 21.64 -27.72
C SER A 1026 -8.01 21.85 -26.20
N CYS A 1027 -9.16 21.51 -25.65
CA CYS A 1027 -9.45 21.58 -24.23
C CYS A 1027 -10.02 20.26 -23.71
N GLU A 1028 -9.47 19.76 -22.62
CA GLU A 1028 -10.03 18.65 -21.85
C GLU A 1028 -10.54 19.16 -20.51
N ILE A 1029 -11.86 19.14 -20.34
CA ILE A 1029 -12.54 19.53 -19.11
C ILE A 1029 -12.96 18.25 -18.40
N SER A 1030 -12.45 18.02 -17.20
CA SER A 1030 -12.95 16.99 -16.30
C SER A 1030 -13.60 17.67 -15.10
N HIS A 1031 -14.88 17.42 -14.90
CA HIS A 1031 -15.67 18.06 -13.86
C HIS A 1031 -16.68 17.08 -13.29
N THR A 1032 -16.76 17.01 -11.96
CA THR A 1032 -17.77 16.17 -11.30
C THR A 1032 -18.25 16.83 -10.00
N PRO A 1033 -19.58 17.04 -9.84
CA PRO A 1033 -20.15 17.50 -8.57
C PRO A 1033 -20.01 16.43 -7.47
N LYS A 1034 -19.88 16.89 -6.22
CA LYS A 1034 -20.19 16.02 -5.08
C LYS A 1034 -21.71 15.87 -4.97
N PRO A 1035 -22.25 14.70 -4.57
CA PRO A 1035 -23.69 14.54 -4.36
C PRO A 1035 -24.26 15.64 -3.46
N GLY A 1036 -25.34 16.29 -3.91
CA GLY A 1036 -26.02 17.37 -3.19
C GLY A 1036 -25.57 18.79 -3.53
N GLN A 1037 -24.62 18.96 -4.46
CA GLN A 1037 -24.13 20.28 -4.91
C GLN A 1037 -24.84 20.82 -6.17
N GLU A 1038 -25.82 20.11 -6.73
CA GLU A 1038 -26.29 20.29 -8.10
C GLU A 1038 -26.93 21.66 -8.40
N ASN A 1039 -27.50 22.33 -7.39
CA ASN A 1039 -28.30 23.54 -7.60
C ASN A 1039 -27.49 24.85 -7.68
N ASP A 1040 -26.28 24.89 -7.10
CA ASP A 1040 -25.45 26.12 -6.98
C ASP A 1040 -24.24 26.13 -7.93
N MET A 1041 -24.26 25.27 -8.94
CA MET A 1041 -23.12 25.00 -9.81
C MET A 1041 -23.18 25.72 -11.15
N ALA A 1042 -21.99 25.96 -11.70
CA ALA A 1042 -21.78 26.41 -13.06
C ALA A 1042 -22.50 25.46 -14.03
N ARG A 1043 -23.23 26.05 -14.98
CA ARG A 1043 -23.91 25.31 -16.05
C ARG A 1043 -23.07 25.27 -17.31
N THR A 1044 -22.22 26.28 -17.51
CA THR A 1044 -21.38 26.38 -18.69
C THR A 1044 -19.97 26.83 -18.36
N VAL A 1045 -19.03 26.41 -19.21
CA VAL A 1045 -17.71 27.04 -19.34
C VAL A 1045 -17.69 27.82 -20.64
N THR A 1046 -17.30 29.09 -20.56
CA THR A 1046 -17.11 29.95 -21.72
C THR A 1046 -15.62 30.04 -22.04
N ILE A 1047 -15.26 29.77 -23.30
CA ILE A 1047 -13.91 29.92 -23.85
C ILE A 1047 -13.88 31.16 -24.74
N THR A 1048 -12.92 32.06 -24.50
CA THR A 1048 -12.69 33.28 -25.30
C THR A 1048 -11.22 33.38 -25.73
N GLY A 1049 -10.93 34.26 -26.69
CA GLY A 1049 -9.56 34.48 -27.21
C GLY A 1049 -9.18 33.60 -28.40
N LEU A 1050 -10.10 32.78 -28.90
CA LEU A 1050 -9.91 31.95 -30.10
C LEU A 1050 -10.69 32.52 -31.29
N ALA A 1051 -10.10 32.47 -32.49
CA ALA A 1051 -10.77 32.89 -33.73
C ALA A 1051 -11.73 31.83 -34.30
N GLU A 1052 -11.54 30.57 -33.91
CA GLU A 1052 -12.28 29.40 -34.41
C GLU A 1052 -12.73 28.53 -33.23
N PRO A 1053 -13.80 27.73 -33.37
CA PRO A 1053 -14.25 26.83 -32.32
C PRO A 1053 -13.14 25.85 -31.88
N PRO A 1054 -12.86 25.70 -30.57
CA PRO A 1054 -11.92 24.72 -30.07
C PRO A 1054 -12.45 23.28 -30.15
N HIS A 1055 -11.54 22.31 -30.16
CA HIS A 1055 -11.90 20.92 -29.90
C HIS A 1055 -12.02 20.69 -28.39
N VAL A 1056 -13.22 20.36 -27.91
CA VAL A 1056 -13.46 20.16 -26.47
C VAL A 1056 -13.88 18.73 -26.17
N SER A 1057 -13.28 18.18 -25.12
CA SER A 1057 -13.78 16.97 -24.46
C SER A 1057 -14.22 17.29 -23.04
N LEU A 1058 -15.35 16.72 -22.62
CA LEU A 1058 -15.89 16.78 -21.27
C LEU A 1058 -15.92 15.37 -20.69
N ASN A 1059 -15.20 15.15 -19.58
CA ASN A 1059 -15.11 13.85 -18.90
C ASN A 1059 -14.72 12.70 -19.86
N GLY A 1060 -13.78 12.97 -20.77
CA GLY A 1060 -13.27 12.00 -21.75
C GLY A 1060 -14.16 11.75 -22.97
N ARG A 1061 -15.26 12.51 -23.14
CA ARG A 1061 -16.14 12.42 -24.32
C ARG A 1061 -16.10 13.73 -25.11
N PRO A 1062 -16.21 13.70 -26.45
CA PRO A 1062 -16.40 14.93 -27.24
C PRO A 1062 -17.59 15.74 -26.71
N ALA A 1063 -17.43 17.05 -26.59
CA ALA A 1063 -18.48 17.95 -26.10
C ALA A 1063 -18.91 18.93 -27.19
N ASP A 1064 -20.21 19.25 -27.24
CA ASP A 1064 -20.75 20.23 -28.17
C ASP A 1064 -20.28 21.64 -27.81
N VAL A 1065 -19.85 22.38 -28.83
CA VAL A 1065 -19.34 23.75 -28.69
C VAL A 1065 -20.32 24.71 -29.36
N ARG A 1066 -21.00 25.52 -28.55
CA ARG A 1066 -21.94 26.54 -29.05
C ARG A 1066 -21.24 27.88 -29.20
N ALA A 1067 -21.17 28.42 -30.41
CA ALA A 1067 -20.69 29.78 -30.64
C ALA A 1067 -21.72 30.82 -30.16
N VAL A 1068 -21.26 31.80 -29.36
CA VAL A 1068 -22.03 32.94 -28.87
C VAL A 1068 -21.20 34.21 -29.05
N GLY A 1069 -21.41 34.91 -30.16
CA GLY A 1069 -20.54 36.03 -30.55
C GLY A 1069 -19.11 35.55 -30.86
N GLN A 1070 -18.11 36.12 -30.20
CA GLN A 1070 -16.70 35.71 -30.28
C GLN A 1070 -16.29 34.70 -29.18
N ALA A 1071 -17.27 34.15 -28.46
CA ALA A 1071 -17.05 33.19 -27.38
C ALA A 1071 -17.63 31.81 -27.75
N PHE A 1072 -17.10 30.78 -27.09
CA PHE A 1072 -17.55 29.40 -27.26
C PHE A 1072 -18.04 28.85 -25.92
N GLN A 1073 -19.28 28.39 -25.85
CA GLN A 1073 -19.89 27.85 -24.63
C GLN A 1073 -19.97 26.33 -24.68
N ILE A 1074 -19.64 25.70 -23.55
CA ILE A 1074 -19.67 24.26 -23.34
C ILE A 1074 -20.57 23.97 -22.15
N SER A 1075 -21.57 23.11 -22.34
CA SER A 1075 -22.45 22.66 -21.26
C SER A 1075 -21.69 21.74 -20.31
N LEU A 1076 -21.75 22.01 -19.00
CA LEU A 1076 -21.25 21.11 -17.96
C LEU A 1076 -22.32 20.10 -17.50
N VAL A 1077 -23.57 20.30 -17.90
CA VAL A 1077 -24.67 19.37 -17.59
C VAL A 1077 -24.57 18.17 -18.54
N PRO A 1078 -24.61 16.92 -18.03
CA PRO A 1078 -24.64 15.74 -18.89
C PRO A 1078 -25.84 15.81 -19.84
N THR A 1079 -25.59 15.64 -21.14
CA THR A 1079 -26.64 15.42 -22.15
C THR A 1079 -27.14 13.99 -22.15
#